data_AF-A0A4V0ZHK0-F1
#
_entry.id   AF-A0A4V0ZHK0-F1
#
_cell.length_a   1.000
_cell.length_b   1.000
_cell.length_c   1.000
_cell.angle_alpha   90.00
_cell.angle_beta   90.00
_cell.angle_gamma   90.00
#
_symmetry.space_group_name_H-M   'P 1'
#
loop_
_entity.id
_entity.type
_entity.pdbx_description
1 polymer ?
#
loop_
_entity_poly.entity_id
_entity_poly.type
_entity_poly.pdbx_seq_one_letter_code
_entity_poly.pdbx_strand_id
1 'polypeptide(L)'
;MRISMKTADFSIASAGASLHDFLSRFDGKPLTGNAMRPTFSESMELVGLSTNWNNFTDEQKELINTLVENGQAHLFAGWDEPGTNDDAKQAFLESLEKINGNYPGGLAGYISNARKLLAESKAGANPFEGLTPEQPEKVDLTSFTDAFEKYESIGAQYFDKVGVVLVAGGLGERLGYNGIKVDIAVEVLEETTYLKHYADNLLAMQARSESKRPVPFIIMVSQDTGSKTIRSLEENNYFGLQKEQVHILQQELVPAIADNDGALALKEKYKLILKPHGHGDIHMLLHTSGVAAKLAAEGIEYFMFIQDTNGPSFNTLPAAIGVSVENGYDFNSLAIVRRPGEAVGGLAKLVGKGKEFTLNVEYNQLDPLLRATINPEGDVADETGFSPFPGNCNTLVIKTESYVRILEATQGIIAEFVNPKYTDETKTAFKKPTRLETMMQDLPKLFGEAEKVGVTVFDRMWSFSPNKNNVVDAAAKVAAGGPADASATAENDFYGAGRARLKAAGMKVKEGEEIKLLGVPFTTGPKVILRPSFAMTLEEGRRKISGGSISDEATLILEGSGITLEDVELSGKSGLVVKACDGAKVTVKGKFENDGFELVELDADAEVPEYLKIRGYTFENRGAQIFSFTEPGEYVVEG
;
A
#
# COMPACT_ATOMS: atom_id res chain seq x y z
N MET A 1 7.23 -38.07 61.39
CA MET A 1 8.53 -37.41 61.61
C MET A 1 8.29 -35.90 61.48
N ARG A 2 8.38 -35.14 62.59
CA ARG A 2 8.35 -33.65 62.62
C ARG A 2 9.52 -33.11 61.76
N ILE A 3 9.41 -31.98 61.06
CA ILE A 3 9.77 -30.59 61.43
C ILE A 3 9.53 -29.77 60.13
N SER A 4 8.63 -28.79 59.98
CA SER A 4 8.58 -27.37 60.41
C SER A 4 9.62 -26.40 59.80
N MET A 5 9.12 -25.23 59.36
CA MET A 5 9.77 -23.94 59.00
C MET A 5 10.35 -23.82 57.57
N LYS A 6 10.20 -22.72 56.82
CA LYS A 6 9.86 -21.32 57.14
C LYS A 6 9.47 -20.55 55.86
N THR A 7 8.58 -19.59 56.01
CA THR A 7 8.34 -18.44 55.13
C THR A 7 9.61 -17.59 54.93
N ALA A 8 9.83 -17.12 53.71
CA ALA A 8 10.69 -15.97 53.43
C ALA A 8 10.11 -15.18 52.25
N ASP A 9 9.59 -14.01 52.58
CA ASP A 9 9.25 -12.94 51.65
C ASP A 9 10.49 -12.51 50.85
N PHE A 10 10.34 -12.38 49.54
CA PHE A 10 11.15 -11.47 48.73
C PHE A 10 10.20 -10.68 47.83
N SER A 11 9.99 -9.41 48.19
CA SER A 11 9.35 -8.43 47.35
C SER A 11 10.31 -8.00 46.24
N ILE A 12 9.85 -8.10 44.99
CA ILE A 12 10.38 -7.31 43.88
C ILE A 12 9.16 -6.53 43.37
N ALA A 13 9.14 -5.25 43.68
CA ALA A 13 8.15 -4.31 43.19
C ALA A 13 8.32 -4.13 41.68
N SER A 14 7.40 -4.67 40.89
CA SER A 14 7.21 -4.26 39.49
C SER A 14 6.12 -3.18 39.46
N ALA A 15 6.50 -2.00 39.00
CA ALA A 15 5.60 -0.89 38.76
C ALA A 15 4.75 -1.19 37.51
N GLY A 16 3.59 -1.82 37.71
CA GLY A 16 2.54 -1.96 36.72
C GLY A 16 1.29 -1.24 37.22
N ALA A 17 1.22 0.07 37.01
CA ALA A 17 -0.05 0.78 37.14
C ALA A 17 -0.84 0.54 35.85
N SER A 18 -1.95 -0.18 35.95
CA SER A 18 -2.89 -0.32 34.84
C SER A 18 -3.52 1.04 34.54
N LEU A 19 -3.87 1.32 33.28
CA LEU A 19 -4.59 2.53 32.87
C LEU A 19 -5.91 2.73 33.65
N HIS A 20 -6.43 1.65 34.24
CA HIS A 20 -7.61 1.67 35.11
C HIS A 20 -7.34 2.33 36.48
N ASP A 21 -6.12 2.25 37.03
CA ASP A 21 -5.75 2.82 38.32
C ASP A 21 -5.48 4.34 38.27
N PHE A 22 -5.23 4.89 37.09
CA PHE A 22 -5.10 6.34 36.90
C PHE A 22 -6.47 7.04 36.90
N LEU A 23 -7.53 6.31 36.51
CA LEU A 23 -8.89 6.84 36.40
C LEU A 23 -9.68 6.82 37.72
N SER A 24 -9.24 6.07 38.74
CA SER A 24 -10.00 5.91 40.00
C SER A 24 -9.68 6.94 41.09
N ARG A 25 -8.78 7.91 40.85
CA ARG A 25 -8.37 8.92 41.85
C ARG A 25 -9.11 10.27 41.82
N PHE A 26 -10.12 10.42 40.98
CA PHE A 26 -11.01 11.60 41.02
C PHE A 26 -12.35 11.22 41.64
N ASP A 27 -12.38 11.15 42.97
CA ASP A 27 -13.63 11.14 43.72
C ASP A 27 -14.15 12.59 43.78
N GLY A 28 -14.74 13.01 42.66
CA GLY A 28 -15.39 14.31 42.48
C GLY A 28 -16.74 14.08 41.82
N LYS A 29 -17.81 14.35 42.56
CA LYS A 29 -19.21 14.30 42.08
C LYS A 29 -19.33 14.96 40.68
N PRO A 30 -20.15 14.41 39.76
CA PRO A 30 -20.32 15.00 38.44
C PRO A 30 -20.91 16.40 38.60
N LEU A 31 -20.11 17.42 38.28
CA LEU A 31 -20.64 18.76 38.03
C LEU A 31 -21.37 18.68 36.69
N THR A 32 -22.66 18.96 36.73
CA THR A 32 -23.53 19.09 35.55
C THR A 32 -22.89 20.03 34.52
N GLY A 33 -22.62 19.51 33.32
CA GLY A 33 -21.74 20.08 32.28
C GLY A 33 -22.24 21.32 31.53
N ASN A 34 -22.72 22.36 32.22
CA ASN A 34 -23.25 23.57 31.57
C ASN A 34 -22.48 24.86 31.88
N ALA A 35 -21.49 24.83 32.77
CA ALA A 35 -20.71 26.00 33.14
C ALA A 35 -19.35 26.04 32.43
N MET A 36 -19.02 27.18 31.82
CA MET A 36 -17.65 27.51 31.42
C MET A 36 -16.76 27.46 32.67
N ARG A 37 -15.64 26.71 32.64
CA ARG A 37 -14.81 26.56 33.85
C ARG A 37 -14.23 27.92 34.29
N PRO A 38 -14.07 28.17 35.61
CA PRO A 38 -13.75 29.49 36.16
C PRO A 38 -12.44 30.11 35.67
N THR A 39 -11.48 29.29 35.23
CA THR A 39 -10.21 29.74 34.65
C THR A 39 -10.36 30.42 33.28
N PHE A 40 -11.51 30.29 32.61
CA PHE A 40 -11.75 30.81 31.26
C PHE A 40 -12.40 32.19 31.24
N SER A 41 -13.25 32.53 32.22
CA SER A 41 -14.02 33.78 32.21
C SER A 41 -13.18 35.05 32.41
N GLU A 42 -11.92 34.90 32.81
CA GLU A 42 -10.99 36.00 33.09
C GLU A 42 -9.92 36.20 32.00
N SER A 43 -9.85 35.32 31.00
CA SER A 43 -8.91 35.45 29.88
C SER A 43 -9.45 36.43 28.83
N MET A 44 -8.79 37.59 28.68
CA MET A 44 -9.14 38.61 27.67
C MET A 44 -9.20 38.05 26.24
N GLU A 45 -8.43 37.00 25.94
CA GLU A 45 -8.35 36.40 24.59
C GLU A 45 -9.59 35.56 24.23
N LEU A 46 -10.35 35.08 25.24
CA LEU A 46 -11.51 34.19 25.07
C LEU A 46 -12.85 34.91 25.31
N VAL A 47 -12.86 36.24 25.46
CA VAL A 47 -14.08 37.01 25.76
C VAL A 47 -15.18 36.77 24.72
N GLY A 48 -14.86 36.80 23.42
CA GLY A 48 -15.87 36.54 22.39
C GLY A 48 -16.39 35.10 22.36
N LEU A 49 -15.62 34.12 22.88
CA LEU A 49 -16.09 32.76 23.02
C LEU A 49 -17.16 32.67 24.12
N SER A 50 -16.99 33.44 25.21
CA SER A 50 -17.94 33.52 26.31
C SER A 50 -19.29 34.11 25.92
N THR A 51 -19.32 35.08 25.00
CA THR A 51 -20.58 35.67 24.52
C THR A 51 -21.39 34.71 23.63
N ASN A 52 -20.72 33.74 23.02
CA ASN A 52 -21.34 32.68 22.21
C ASN A 52 -21.63 31.39 23.00
N TRP A 53 -21.21 31.29 24.26
CA TRP A 53 -21.17 30.01 25.01
C TRP A 53 -22.53 29.29 25.10
N ASN A 54 -23.61 30.07 25.26
CA ASN A 54 -24.96 29.51 25.36
C ASN A 54 -25.51 29.03 24.00
N ASN A 55 -24.85 29.35 22.89
CA ASN A 55 -25.23 28.91 21.55
C ASN A 55 -24.61 27.57 21.16
N PHE A 56 -23.61 27.10 21.92
CA PHE A 56 -22.96 25.82 21.66
C PHE A 56 -23.74 24.66 22.28
N THR A 57 -23.65 23.48 21.66
CA THR A 57 -24.16 22.23 22.25
C THR A 57 -23.33 21.85 23.48
N ASP A 58 -23.85 20.96 24.33
CA ASP A 58 -23.11 20.50 25.50
C ASP A 58 -21.85 19.70 25.10
N GLU A 59 -21.93 18.95 23.99
CA GLU A 59 -20.78 18.26 23.38
C GLU A 59 -19.71 19.26 22.92
N GLN A 60 -20.10 20.34 22.24
CA GLN A 60 -19.17 21.38 21.79
C GLN A 60 -18.51 22.09 22.96
N LYS A 61 -19.28 22.44 24.01
CA LYS A 61 -18.73 23.07 25.23
C LYS A 61 -17.67 22.18 25.87
N GLU A 62 -17.93 20.88 25.99
CA GLU A 62 -16.98 19.95 26.59
C GLU A 62 -15.73 19.76 25.73
N LEU A 63 -15.89 19.68 24.41
CA LEU A 63 -14.76 19.61 23.48
C LEU A 63 -13.90 20.88 23.54
N ILE A 64 -14.53 22.06 23.57
CA ILE A 64 -13.82 23.34 23.72
C ILE A 64 -13.04 23.37 25.04
N ASN A 65 -13.68 23.04 26.17
CA ASN A 65 -13.01 22.98 27.47
C ASN A 65 -11.79 22.04 27.42
N THR A 66 -11.97 20.84 26.88
CA THR A 66 -10.92 19.84 26.71
C THR A 66 -9.75 20.38 25.88
N LEU A 67 -10.02 21.04 24.76
CA LEU A 67 -9.00 21.62 23.90
C LEU A 67 -8.23 22.75 24.58
N VAL A 68 -8.93 23.66 25.26
CA VAL A 68 -8.31 24.76 26.00
C VAL A 68 -7.41 24.21 27.13
N GLU A 69 -7.87 23.21 27.88
CA GLU A 69 -7.09 22.52 28.91
C GLU A 69 -5.86 21.82 28.36
N ASN A 70 -5.93 21.36 27.13
CA ASN A 70 -4.81 20.79 26.40
C ASN A 70 -3.97 21.85 25.66
N GLY A 71 -4.08 23.13 26.03
CA GLY A 71 -3.23 24.21 25.54
C GLY A 71 -3.58 24.70 24.14
N GLN A 72 -4.84 24.52 23.70
CA GLN A 72 -5.31 24.93 22.37
C GLN A 72 -6.18 26.20 22.41
N ALA A 73 -5.97 27.07 23.41
CA ALA A 73 -6.76 28.30 23.57
C ALA A 73 -6.70 29.22 22.33
N HIS A 74 -5.58 29.19 21.59
CA HIS A 74 -5.38 29.99 20.38
C HIS A 74 -6.38 29.66 19.27
N LEU A 75 -6.97 28.46 19.26
CA LEU A 75 -8.03 28.09 18.31
C LEU A 75 -9.30 28.94 18.48
N PHE A 76 -9.49 29.46 19.69
CA PHE A 76 -10.67 30.23 20.09
C PHE A 76 -10.36 31.70 20.38
N ALA A 77 -9.11 32.11 20.21
CA ALA A 77 -8.68 33.47 20.49
C ALA A 77 -9.33 34.47 19.53
N GLY A 78 -9.89 35.56 20.09
CA GLY A 78 -10.56 36.59 19.32
C GLY A 78 -11.83 36.12 18.61
N TRP A 79 -12.52 35.12 19.16
CA TRP A 79 -13.81 34.63 18.64
C TRP A 79 -14.81 35.78 18.39
N ASP A 80 -15.56 35.71 17.29
CA ASP A 80 -16.46 36.79 16.86
C ASP A 80 -17.78 36.75 17.63
N GLU A 81 -18.34 37.93 17.90
CA GLU A 81 -19.65 38.08 18.51
C GLU A 81 -20.76 37.35 17.72
N PRO A 82 -21.87 36.99 18.38
CA PRO A 82 -23.03 36.42 17.69
C PRO A 82 -23.49 37.29 16.51
N GLY A 83 -23.83 36.67 15.38
CA GLY A 83 -24.22 37.37 14.15
C GLY A 83 -23.06 37.66 13.18
N THR A 84 -21.82 37.33 13.54
CA THR A 84 -20.63 37.55 12.71
C THR A 84 -19.92 36.22 12.45
N ASN A 85 -19.73 35.86 11.17
CA ASN A 85 -19.08 34.61 10.74
C ASN A 85 -19.69 33.34 11.35
N ASP A 86 -20.99 33.34 11.69
CA ASP A 86 -21.65 32.24 12.39
C ASP A 86 -21.54 30.90 11.63
N ASP A 87 -21.72 30.91 10.30
CA ASP A 87 -21.55 29.71 9.47
C ASP A 87 -20.12 29.13 9.54
N ALA A 88 -19.10 30.00 9.57
CA ALA A 88 -17.71 29.57 9.67
C ALA A 88 -17.39 29.04 11.07
N LYS A 89 -17.91 29.67 12.13
CA LYS A 89 -17.80 29.20 13.52
C LYS A 89 -18.43 27.81 13.67
N GLN A 90 -19.63 27.61 13.11
CA GLN A 90 -20.32 26.33 13.14
C GLN A 90 -19.52 25.25 12.38
N ALA A 91 -19.10 25.53 11.15
CA ALA A 91 -18.29 24.58 10.36
C ALA A 91 -16.97 24.21 11.05
N PHE A 92 -16.37 25.12 11.81
CA PHE A 92 -15.17 24.85 12.59
C PHE A 92 -15.43 23.90 13.76
N LEU A 93 -16.51 24.12 14.51
CA LEU A 93 -16.90 23.23 15.61
C LEU A 93 -17.27 21.84 15.08
N GLU A 94 -18.03 21.76 13.99
CA GLU A 94 -18.35 20.48 13.33
C GLU A 94 -17.09 19.74 12.87
N SER A 95 -16.10 20.48 12.35
CA SER A 95 -14.80 19.91 11.97
C SER A 95 -14.05 19.36 13.19
N LEU A 96 -14.03 20.09 14.32
CA LEU A 96 -13.42 19.61 15.56
C LEU A 96 -14.13 18.37 16.11
N GLU A 97 -15.47 18.35 16.12
CA GLU A 97 -16.27 17.21 16.54
C GLU A 97 -16.01 15.98 15.68
N LYS A 98 -16.01 16.16 14.35
CA LYS A 98 -15.71 15.08 13.40
C LYS A 98 -14.34 14.47 13.66
N ILE A 99 -13.31 15.31 13.79
CA ILE A 99 -11.94 14.82 14.03
C ILE A 99 -11.83 14.15 15.40
N ASN A 100 -12.47 14.72 16.42
CA ASN A 100 -12.49 14.14 17.76
C ASN A 100 -13.17 12.76 17.80
N GLY A 101 -14.19 12.54 16.97
CA GLY A 101 -14.83 11.22 16.84
C GLY A 101 -14.02 10.19 16.04
N ASN A 102 -13.18 10.64 15.12
CA ASN A 102 -12.48 9.77 14.17
C ASN A 102 -11.06 9.35 14.61
N TYR A 103 -10.49 10.02 15.61
CA TYR A 103 -9.19 9.66 16.17
C TYR A 103 -9.39 8.95 17.52
N PRO A 104 -8.84 7.75 17.74
CA PRO A 104 -8.93 7.08 19.03
C PRO A 104 -8.35 7.91 20.18
N GLY A 105 -9.14 8.11 21.23
CA GLY A 105 -8.79 9.05 22.33
C GLY A 105 -9.04 10.53 22.01
N GLY A 106 -9.65 10.81 20.85
CA GLY A 106 -10.05 12.14 20.41
C GLY A 106 -8.89 13.10 20.17
N LEU A 107 -9.22 14.38 20.04
CA LEU A 107 -8.22 15.44 19.83
C LEU A 107 -7.25 15.55 21.01
N ALA A 108 -7.71 15.28 22.24
CA ALA A 108 -6.84 15.24 23.41
C ALA A 108 -5.76 14.14 23.29
N GLY A 109 -6.15 12.94 22.87
CA GLY A 109 -5.23 11.84 22.58
C GLY A 109 -4.24 12.20 21.48
N TYR A 110 -4.73 12.76 20.38
CA TYR A 110 -3.89 13.23 19.26
C TYR A 110 -2.85 14.25 19.70
N ILE A 111 -3.25 15.29 20.45
CA ILE A 111 -2.35 16.34 20.95
C ILE A 111 -1.31 15.76 21.92
N SER A 112 -1.74 14.88 22.83
CA SER A 112 -0.83 14.21 23.77
C SER A 112 0.23 13.39 23.05
N ASN A 113 -0.17 12.59 22.05
CA ASN A 113 0.75 11.78 21.27
C ASN A 113 1.68 12.66 20.39
N ALA A 114 1.13 13.71 19.77
CA ALA A 114 1.89 14.71 19.04
C ALA A 114 3.02 15.32 19.88
N ARG A 115 2.71 15.77 21.10
CA ARG A 115 3.73 16.34 22.01
C ARG A 115 4.83 15.33 22.34
N LYS A 116 4.47 14.08 22.63
CA LYS A 116 5.42 13.01 22.89
C LYS A 116 6.36 12.80 21.69
N LEU A 117 5.80 12.56 20.51
CA LEU A 117 6.58 12.27 19.30
C LEU A 117 7.41 13.47 18.84
N LEU A 118 6.91 14.70 19.02
CA LEU A 118 7.65 15.93 18.73
C LEU A 118 8.84 16.12 19.68
N ALA A 119 8.67 15.83 20.97
CA ALA A 119 9.75 15.88 21.95
C ALA A 119 10.85 14.86 21.60
N GLU A 120 10.48 13.63 21.25
CA GLU A 120 11.39 12.56 20.79
C GLU A 120 12.15 12.98 19.51
N SER A 121 11.44 13.49 18.50
CA SER A 121 12.02 14.00 17.24
C SER A 121 13.00 15.17 17.48
N LYS A 122 12.63 16.10 18.38
CA LYS A 122 13.47 17.25 18.73
C LYS A 122 14.76 16.78 19.41
N ALA A 123 14.66 15.84 20.34
CA ALA A 123 15.81 15.22 21.01
C ALA A 123 16.69 14.40 20.06
N GLY A 124 16.22 14.09 18.84
CA GLY A 124 16.94 13.24 17.90
C GLY A 124 16.92 11.77 18.32
N ALA A 125 15.90 11.35 19.08
CA ALA A 125 15.74 9.97 19.49
C ALA A 125 15.63 9.08 18.24
N ASN A 126 16.52 8.10 18.13
CA ASN A 126 16.41 7.06 17.11
C ASN A 126 15.56 5.91 17.69
N PRO A 127 14.41 5.55 17.09
CA PRO A 127 13.56 4.47 17.60
C PRO A 127 14.28 3.11 17.67
N PHE A 128 15.40 2.96 16.94
CA PHE A 128 16.22 1.76 16.89
C PHE A 128 17.54 1.89 17.65
N GLU A 129 17.74 2.95 18.44
CA GLU A 129 18.95 3.11 19.24
C GLU A 129 19.18 1.90 20.14
N GLY A 130 20.41 1.36 20.14
CA GLY A 130 20.79 0.19 20.92
C GLY A 130 20.21 -1.14 20.43
N LEU A 131 19.62 -1.16 19.23
CA LEU A 131 19.33 -2.37 18.47
C LEU A 131 20.37 -2.54 17.35
N THR A 132 20.72 -3.78 17.08
CA THR A 132 21.64 -4.17 16.02
C THR A 132 20.82 -4.81 14.90
N PRO A 133 20.90 -4.32 13.65
CA PRO A 133 20.22 -4.94 12.52
C PRO A 133 20.98 -6.18 12.04
N GLU A 134 20.25 -7.28 11.91
CA GLU A 134 20.67 -8.55 11.35
C GLU A 134 19.84 -8.86 10.09
N GLN A 135 20.37 -9.72 9.23
CA GLN A 135 19.61 -10.21 8.08
C GLN A 135 18.38 -11.00 8.57
N PRO A 136 17.18 -10.74 8.04
CA PRO A 136 16.01 -11.50 8.42
C PRO A 136 16.07 -12.91 7.83
N GLU A 137 15.40 -13.86 8.50
CA GLU A 137 15.06 -15.12 7.84
C GLU A 137 14.19 -14.82 6.61
N LYS A 138 14.54 -15.43 5.47
CA LYS A 138 13.89 -15.15 4.19
C LYS A 138 13.67 -16.41 3.36
N VAL A 139 12.59 -16.41 2.59
CA VAL A 139 12.37 -17.37 1.50
C VAL A 139 12.72 -16.68 0.19
N ASP A 140 13.67 -17.23 -0.56
CA ASP A 140 14.13 -16.68 -1.83
C ASP A 140 13.42 -17.36 -3.00
N LEU A 141 12.60 -16.57 -3.71
CA LEU A 141 11.84 -16.93 -4.90
C LEU A 141 12.19 -16.02 -6.08
N THR A 142 13.44 -15.54 -6.13
CA THR A 142 13.97 -14.73 -7.24
C THR A 142 14.12 -15.52 -8.55
N SER A 143 14.00 -16.84 -8.50
CA SER A 143 14.06 -17.73 -9.67
C SER A 143 12.92 -18.76 -9.65
N PHE A 144 12.45 -19.14 -10.83
CA PHE A 144 11.38 -20.13 -11.03
C PHE A 144 11.87 -21.57 -10.83
N THR A 145 12.15 -21.92 -9.58
CA THR A 145 12.55 -23.26 -9.16
C THR A 145 11.34 -24.11 -8.75
N ASP A 146 11.56 -25.41 -8.49
CA ASP A 146 10.52 -26.29 -7.93
C ASP A 146 9.93 -25.76 -6.60
N ALA A 147 10.72 -25.00 -5.83
CA ALA A 147 10.23 -24.35 -4.61
C ALA A 147 9.18 -23.27 -4.94
N PHE A 148 9.37 -22.52 -6.02
CA PHE A 148 8.41 -21.53 -6.49
C PHE A 148 7.07 -22.19 -6.83
N GLU A 149 7.10 -23.24 -7.66
CA GLU A 149 5.90 -23.96 -8.08
C GLU A 149 5.22 -24.68 -6.92
N LYS A 150 5.99 -25.24 -5.96
CA LYS A 150 5.43 -25.78 -4.71
C LYS A 150 4.59 -24.73 -3.98
N TYR A 151 5.14 -23.52 -3.77
CA TYR A 151 4.40 -22.48 -3.05
C TYR A 151 3.22 -21.93 -3.85
N GLU A 152 3.34 -21.79 -5.18
CA GLU A 152 2.17 -21.45 -6.01
C GLU A 152 1.04 -22.47 -5.86
N SER A 153 1.38 -23.76 -5.88
CA SER A 153 0.41 -24.86 -5.73
C SER A 153 -0.29 -24.83 -4.37
N ILE A 154 0.45 -24.54 -3.30
CA ILE A 154 -0.15 -24.36 -1.96
C ILE A 154 -1.07 -23.14 -1.96
N GLY A 155 -0.60 -21.97 -2.40
CA GLY A 155 -1.40 -20.75 -2.30
C GLY A 155 -2.63 -20.74 -3.21
N ALA A 156 -2.59 -21.43 -4.36
CA ALA A 156 -3.75 -21.59 -5.22
C ALA A 156 -4.92 -22.32 -4.52
N GLN A 157 -4.64 -23.20 -3.56
CA GLN A 157 -5.66 -23.88 -2.74
C GLN A 157 -6.37 -22.94 -1.76
N TYR A 158 -5.83 -21.73 -1.55
CA TYR A 158 -6.34 -20.75 -0.58
C TYR A 158 -7.03 -19.55 -1.25
N PHE A 159 -7.24 -19.56 -2.57
CA PHE A 159 -7.82 -18.40 -3.26
C PHE A 159 -9.19 -17.95 -2.74
N ASP A 160 -10.05 -18.86 -2.25
CA ASP A 160 -11.34 -18.53 -1.62
C ASP A 160 -11.25 -18.14 -0.14
N LYS A 161 -10.04 -18.16 0.43
CA LYS A 161 -9.71 -17.79 1.80
C LYS A 161 -8.87 -16.52 1.87
N VAL A 162 -8.69 -15.82 0.75
CA VAL A 162 -7.90 -14.59 0.66
C VAL A 162 -8.84 -13.41 0.43
N GLY A 163 -8.61 -12.32 1.16
CA GLY A 163 -9.11 -10.98 0.82
C GLY A 163 -7.98 -10.09 0.34
N VAL A 164 -8.26 -9.16 -0.57
CA VAL A 164 -7.26 -8.21 -1.08
C VAL A 164 -7.56 -6.80 -0.59
N VAL A 165 -6.55 -6.13 -0.06
CA VAL A 165 -6.63 -4.75 0.44
C VAL A 165 -5.77 -3.85 -0.43
N LEU A 166 -6.40 -2.95 -1.16
CA LEU A 166 -5.75 -1.96 -2.01
C LEU A 166 -5.69 -0.61 -1.30
N VAL A 167 -4.49 -0.06 -1.16
CA VAL A 167 -4.30 1.33 -0.69
C VAL A 167 -4.22 2.28 -1.88
N ALA A 168 -5.28 3.04 -2.11
CA ALA A 168 -5.46 3.92 -3.28
C ALA A 168 -5.79 5.38 -2.92
N GLY A 169 -5.23 5.90 -1.81
CA GLY A 169 -5.52 7.26 -1.33
C GLY A 169 -4.87 8.41 -2.12
N GLY A 170 -3.99 8.12 -3.10
CA GLY A 170 -3.19 9.12 -3.80
C GLY A 170 -3.70 9.49 -5.20
N LEU A 171 -3.68 10.79 -5.53
CA LEU A 171 -3.82 11.29 -6.89
C LEU A 171 -2.52 11.14 -7.70
N GLY A 172 -2.65 11.15 -9.03
CA GLY A 172 -1.53 11.06 -9.97
C GLY A 172 -0.79 12.37 -10.26
N GLU A 173 -1.04 13.45 -9.55
CA GLU A 173 -0.55 14.79 -9.91
C GLU A 173 0.98 14.85 -10.05
N ARG A 174 1.73 14.16 -9.18
CA ARG A 174 3.20 14.09 -9.26
C ARG A 174 3.72 13.35 -10.51
N LEU A 175 2.88 12.52 -11.13
CA LEU A 175 3.15 11.84 -12.40
C LEU A 175 2.86 12.75 -13.60
N GLY A 176 2.12 13.84 -13.41
CA GLY A 176 1.51 14.61 -14.50
C GLY A 176 0.15 14.05 -14.95
N TYR A 177 -0.57 13.34 -14.07
CA TYR A 177 -1.89 12.76 -14.34
C TYR A 177 -2.95 13.29 -13.36
N ASN A 178 -3.99 13.94 -13.89
CA ASN A 178 -5.05 14.61 -13.14
C ASN A 178 -6.25 13.69 -12.84
N GLY A 179 -5.96 12.47 -12.38
CA GLY A 179 -6.95 11.47 -12.01
C GLY A 179 -6.51 10.62 -10.82
N ILE A 180 -7.32 9.61 -10.51
CA ILE A 180 -6.93 8.58 -9.53
C ILE A 180 -5.92 7.64 -10.20
N LYS A 181 -4.83 7.32 -9.51
CA LYS A 181 -3.76 6.52 -10.12
C LYS A 181 -4.20 5.15 -10.60
N VAL A 182 -5.22 4.57 -9.97
CA VAL A 182 -5.75 3.25 -10.33
C VAL A 182 -6.48 3.23 -11.68
N ASP A 183 -6.80 4.41 -12.24
CA ASP A 183 -7.33 4.55 -13.62
C ASP A 183 -6.21 4.73 -14.66
N ILE A 184 -4.94 4.78 -14.26
CA ILE A 184 -3.82 4.77 -15.21
C ILE A 184 -3.75 3.39 -15.86
N ALA A 185 -3.51 3.37 -17.18
CA ALA A 185 -3.29 2.14 -17.92
C ALA A 185 -1.97 1.45 -17.49
N VAL A 186 -2.05 0.17 -17.07
CA VAL A 186 -0.88 -0.67 -16.79
C VAL A 186 -0.13 -1.01 -18.08
N GLU A 187 -0.85 -1.09 -19.19
CA GLU A 187 -0.35 -1.23 -20.57
C GLU A 187 -1.28 -0.53 -21.56
N VAL A 188 -0.77 -0.08 -22.71
CA VAL A 188 -1.54 0.71 -23.70
C VAL A 188 -1.86 -0.02 -25.00
N LEU A 189 -1.59 -1.33 -25.10
CA LEU A 189 -2.04 -2.14 -26.24
C LEU A 189 -3.56 -2.38 -26.18
N GLU A 190 -4.10 -2.65 -24.99
CA GLU A 190 -5.55 -2.77 -24.75
C GLU A 190 -6.09 -1.72 -23.77
N GLU A 191 -5.23 -0.79 -23.34
CA GLU A 191 -5.56 0.31 -22.42
C GLU A 191 -6.13 -0.17 -21.06
N THR A 192 -5.65 -1.31 -20.57
CA THR A 192 -6.12 -1.87 -19.29
C THR A 192 -5.70 -0.99 -18.12
N THR A 193 -6.66 -0.49 -17.34
CA THR A 193 -6.36 0.25 -16.10
C THR A 193 -5.83 -0.66 -14.99
N TYR A 194 -5.09 -0.13 -14.03
CA TYR A 194 -4.69 -0.88 -12.83
C TYR A 194 -5.90 -1.49 -12.11
N LEU A 195 -6.98 -0.72 -11.96
CA LEU A 195 -8.20 -1.19 -11.30
C LEU A 195 -8.84 -2.38 -12.04
N LYS A 196 -8.90 -2.33 -13.39
CA LYS A 196 -9.36 -3.46 -14.20
C LYS A 196 -8.41 -4.66 -14.05
N HIS A 197 -7.10 -4.46 -14.13
CA HIS A 197 -6.12 -5.54 -13.99
C HIS A 197 -6.24 -6.24 -12.63
N TYR A 198 -6.41 -5.48 -11.54
CA TYR A 198 -6.64 -6.06 -10.22
C TYR A 198 -7.96 -6.84 -10.17
N ALA A 199 -9.05 -6.30 -10.72
CA ALA A 199 -10.33 -6.99 -10.81
C ALA A 199 -10.24 -8.30 -11.62
N ASP A 200 -9.56 -8.30 -12.77
CA ASP A 200 -9.32 -9.48 -13.60
C ASP A 200 -8.59 -10.58 -12.82
N ASN A 201 -7.64 -10.20 -11.95
CA ASN A 201 -6.95 -11.16 -11.07
C ASN A 201 -7.89 -11.76 -10.02
N LEU A 202 -8.75 -10.95 -9.38
CA LEU A 202 -9.71 -11.46 -8.41
C LEU A 202 -10.71 -12.42 -9.06
N LEU A 203 -11.23 -12.09 -10.24
CA LEU A 203 -12.09 -12.97 -11.02
C LEU A 203 -11.39 -14.27 -11.41
N ALA A 204 -10.11 -14.20 -11.78
CA ALA A 204 -9.29 -15.36 -12.08
C ALA A 204 -9.03 -16.26 -10.85
N MET A 205 -8.89 -15.68 -9.65
CA MET A 205 -8.82 -16.42 -8.39
C MET A 205 -10.15 -17.11 -8.08
N GLN A 206 -11.27 -16.38 -8.17
CA GLN A 206 -12.62 -16.91 -7.98
C GLN A 206 -12.88 -18.10 -8.91
N ALA A 207 -12.55 -17.96 -10.20
CA ALA A 207 -12.72 -18.99 -11.21
C ALA A 207 -11.86 -20.25 -10.96
N ARG A 208 -10.81 -20.17 -10.15
CA ARG A 208 -9.93 -21.30 -9.78
C ARG A 208 -10.26 -21.93 -8.44
N SER A 209 -10.85 -21.18 -7.53
CA SER A 209 -11.31 -21.72 -6.25
C SER A 209 -12.40 -22.78 -6.43
N GLU A 210 -12.47 -23.76 -5.54
CA GLU A 210 -13.51 -24.80 -5.57
C GLU A 210 -14.89 -24.22 -5.21
N SER A 211 -14.94 -23.33 -4.21
CA SER A 211 -16.18 -22.72 -3.73
C SER A 211 -16.74 -21.65 -4.67
N LYS A 212 -15.93 -21.14 -5.62
CA LYS A 212 -16.24 -19.98 -6.48
C LYS A 212 -16.65 -18.74 -5.67
N ARG A 213 -16.25 -18.68 -4.40
CA ARG A 213 -16.58 -17.57 -3.50
C ARG A 213 -16.01 -16.26 -4.08
N PRO A 214 -16.81 -15.18 -4.11
CA PRO A 214 -16.31 -13.83 -4.40
C PRO A 214 -15.10 -13.47 -3.51
N VAL A 215 -14.00 -12.99 -4.10
CA VAL A 215 -12.80 -12.59 -3.37
C VAL A 215 -13.00 -11.16 -2.85
N PRO A 216 -13.03 -10.94 -1.53
CA PRO A 216 -13.27 -9.60 -0.98
C PRO A 216 -12.20 -8.62 -1.42
N PHE A 217 -12.63 -7.44 -1.90
CA PHE A 217 -11.76 -6.38 -2.36
C PHE A 217 -11.98 -5.10 -1.56
N ILE A 218 -11.07 -4.81 -0.65
CA ILE A 218 -11.12 -3.63 0.21
C ILE A 218 -10.27 -2.54 -0.42
N ILE A 219 -10.86 -1.38 -0.71
CA ILE A 219 -10.15 -0.25 -1.32
C ILE A 219 -10.13 0.91 -0.33
N MET A 220 -8.95 1.25 0.16
CA MET A 220 -8.74 2.47 0.92
C MET A 220 -8.65 3.67 -0.01
N VAL A 221 -9.52 4.65 0.18
CA VAL A 221 -9.55 5.90 -0.59
C VAL A 221 -9.36 7.10 0.34
N SER A 222 -9.00 8.24 -0.22
CA SER A 222 -9.00 9.54 0.44
C SER A 222 -10.24 10.35 0.02
N GLN A 223 -10.45 11.51 0.65
CA GLN A 223 -11.53 12.44 0.25
C GLN A 223 -11.43 12.84 -1.24
N ASP A 224 -10.22 12.95 -1.79
CA ASP A 224 -9.99 13.35 -3.18
C ASP A 224 -10.19 12.21 -4.20
N THR A 225 -10.06 10.96 -3.75
CA THR A 225 -10.09 9.77 -4.61
C THR A 225 -11.40 9.01 -4.49
N GLY A 226 -12.11 9.07 -3.36
CA GLY A 226 -13.25 8.21 -3.07
C GLY A 226 -14.39 8.29 -4.08
N SER A 227 -14.89 9.49 -4.37
CA SER A 227 -15.97 9.68 -5.34
C SER A 227 -15.57 9.26 -6.76
N LYS A 228 -14.31 9.51 -7.14
CA LYS A 228 -13.75 9.13 -8.45
C LYS A 228 -13.61 7.61 -8.57
N THR A 229 -13.13 6.93 -7.52
CA THR A 229 -13.01 5.46 -7.48
C THR A 229 -14.37 4.79 -7.57
N ILE A 230 -15.37 5.24 -6.81
CA ILE A 230 -16.74 4.72 -6.88
C ILE A 230 -17.30 4.90 -8.29
N ARG A 231 -17.12 6.09 -8.87
CA ARG A 231 -17.55 6.38 -10.24
C ARG A 231 -16.89 5.46 -11.27
N SER A 232 -15.58 5.29 -11.22
CA SER A 232 -14.84 4.39 -12.11
C SER A 232 -15.35 2.95 -12.02
N LEU A 233 -15.61 2.45 -10.82
CA LEU A 233 -16.23 1.15 -10.61
C LEU A 233 -17.63 1.07 -11.22
N GLU A 234 -18.51 2.03 -10.93
CA GLU A 234 -19.90 2.01 -11.39
C GLU A 234 -20.03 2.15 -12.91
N GLU A 235 -19.28 3.06 -13.54
CA GLU A 235 -19.27 3.28 -14.99
C GLU A 235 -18.76 2.05 -15.76
N ASN A 236 -17.90 1.23 -15.14
CA ASN A 236 -17.35 0.01 -15.72
C ASN A 236 -18.03 -1.27 -15.21
N ASN A 237 -19.22 -1.18 -14.59
CA ASN A 237 -19.94 -2.32 -14.03
C ASN A 237 -19.06 -3.20 -13.11
N TYR A 238 -18.31 -2.54 -12.23
CA TYR A 238 -17.35 -3.10 -11.28
C TYR A 238 -16.30 -4.02 -11.93
N PHE A 239 -16.04 -3.82 -13.24
CA PHE A 239 -15.15 -4.66 -14.04
C PHE A 239 -15.49 -6.17 -13.95
N GLY A 240 -16.77 -6.49 -13.75
CA GLY A 240 -17.26 -7.88 -13.59
C GLY A 240 -17.26 -8.41 -12.15
N LEU A 241 -16.69 -7.67 -11.19
CA LEU A 241 -16.82 -8.00 -9.76
C LEU A 241 -18.27 -7.83 -9.29
N GLN A 242 -18.68 -8.60 -8.28
CA GLN A 242 -19.92 -8.32 -7.57
C GLN A 242 -19.78 -7.00 -6.78
N LYS A 243 -20.83 -6.17 -6.74
CA LYS A 243 -20.77 -4.91 -5.98
C LYS A 243 -20.53 -5.18 -4.49
N GLU A 244 -21.11 -6.25 -3.97
CA GLU A 244 -21.10 -6.63 -2.55
C GLU A 244 -19.74 -7.13 -2.05
N GLN A 245 -18.86 -7.60 -2.95
CA GLN A 245 -17.49 -7.99 -2.58
C GLN A 245 -16.52 -6.81 -2.54
N VAL A 246 -16.92 -5.61 -2.98
CA VAL A 246 -16.08 -4.42 -2.99
C VAL A 246 -16.42 -3.53 -1.78
N HIS A 247 -15.44 -3.28 -0.93
CA HIS A 247 -15.56 -2.46 0.28
C HIS A 247 -14.73 -1.18 0.14
N ILE A 248 -15.39 -0.03 -0.01
CA ILE A 248 -14.71 1.28 -0.04
C ILE A 248 -14.58 1.82 1.38
N LEU A 249 -13.34 2.02 1.84
CA LEU A 249 -13.02 2.58 3.16
C LEU A 249 -12.32 3.93 2.98
N GLN A 250 -12.96 5.01 3.41
CA GLN A 250 -12.40 6.35 3.23
C GLN A 250 -11.57 6.77 4.43
N GLN A 251 -10.28 7.04 4.19
CA GLN A 251 -9.36 7.67 5.13
C GLN A 251 -9.79 9.11 5.43
N GLU A 252 -9.81 9.44 6.71
CA GLU A 252 -10.03 10.80 7.20
C GLU A 252 -8.71 11.57 7.36
N LEU A 253 -8.81 12.89 7.44
CA LEU A 253 -7.64 13.75 7.63
C LEU A 253 -7.42 14.04 9.11
N VAL A 254 -6.15 14.25 9.49
CA VAL A 254 -5.76 14.67 10.84
C VAL A 254 -5.34 16.15 10.87
N PRO A 255 -5.48 16.84 12.01
CA PRO A 255 -5.00 18.20 12.17
C PRO A 255 -3.49 18.32 11.99
N ALA A 256 -3.06 19.32 11.24
CA ALA A 256 -1.65 19.69 11.23
C ALA A 256 -1.26 20.39 12.54
N ILE A 257 0.01 20.29 12.90
CA ILE A 257 0.60 20.82 14.13
C ILE A 257 1.54 21.97 13.75
N ALA A 258 1.35 23.13 14.37
CA ALA A 258 2.03 24.38 14.05
C ALA A 258 3.44 24.47 14.66
N ASP A 259 3.65 23.88 15.84
CA ASP A 259 4.88 24.03 16.62
C ASP A 259 5.21 22.80 17.49
N ASN A 260 6.31 22.89 18.23
CA ASN A 260 6.78 21.83 19.13
C ASN A 260 5.90 21.65 20.38
N ASP A 261 5.01 22.60 20.70
CA ASP A 261 4.11 22.53 21.86
C ASP A 261 2.79 21.81 21.52
N GLY A 262 2.66 21.33 20.29
CA GLY A 262 1.50 20.58 19.83
C GLY A 262 0.31 21.48 19.49
N ALA A 263 0.52 22.77 19.24
CA ALA A 263 -0.56 23.66 18.83
C ALA A 263 -1.13 23.23 17.47
N LEU A 264 -2.44 23.05 17.36
CA LEU A 264 -3.09 22.73 16.10
C LEU A 264 -3.01 23.94 15.15
N ALA A 265 -2.72 23.68 13.88
CA ALA A 265 -2.46 24.72 12.90
C ALA A 265 -3.76 25.22 12.24
N LEU A 266 -3.93 26.54 12.22
CA LEU A 266 -5.00 27.22 11.49
C LEU A 266 -4.52 27.65 10.10
N LYS A 267 -5.36 27.47 9.08
CA LYS A 267 -5.16 28.04 7.75
C LYS A 267 -5.57 29.51 7.75
N GLU A 268 -6.70 29.77 8.39
CA GLU A 268 -7.34 31.06 8.64
C GLU A 268 -8.23 30.90 9.89
N LYS A 269 -8.81 32.00 10.38
CA LYS A 269 -9.72 31.96 11.53
C LYS A 269 -10.86 30.95 11.26
N TYR A 270 -11.15 30.08 12.24
CA TYR A 270 -12.15 29.01 12.13
C TYR A 270 -11.88 27.93 11.07
N LYS A 271 -10.60 27.68 10.73
CA LYS A 271 -10.27 26.63 9.77
C LYS A 271 -8.94 25.96 10.07
N LEU A 272 -8.99 24.69 10.44
CA LEU A 272 -7.80 23.86 10.61
C LEU A 272 -7.10 23.60 9.27
N ILE A 273 -5.78 23.50 9.30
CA ILE A 273 -5.02 22.81 8.26
C ILE A 273 -5.15 21.31 8.55
N LEU A 274 -5.71 20.55 7.61
CA LEU A 274 -5.83 19.10 7.70
C LEU A 274 -4.88 18.43 6.71
N LYS A 275 -4.36 17.26 7.07
CA LYS A 275 -3.42 16.48 6.25
C LYS A 275 -3.70 14.98 6.33
N PRO A 276 -3.32 14.20 5.31
CA PRO A 276 -3.39 12.75 5.39
C PRO A 276 -2.53 12.22 6.53
N HIS A 277 -3.06 11.27 7.29
CA HIS A 277 -2.38 10.59 8.38
C HIS A 277 -1.40 9.51 7.87
N GLY A 278 -1.59 9.02 6.64
CA GLY A 278 -0.72 8.01 6.03
C GLY A 278 -1.42 6.67 5.83
N HIS A 279 -0.79 5.77 5.11
CA HIS A 279 -1.45 4.53 4.67
C HIS A 279 -1.69 3.52 5.81
N GLY A 280 -1.11 3.74 6.99
CA GLY A 280 -1.42 2.93 8.18
C GLY A 280 -2.88 3.02 8.66
N ASP A 281 -3.63 4.05 8.24
CA ASP A 281 -5.06 4.19 8.58
C ASP A 281 -5.91 3.03 8.11
N ILE A 282 -5.44 2.24 7.14
CA ILE A 282 -6.16 1.06 6.69
C ILE A 282 -6.47 0.08 7.83
N HIS A 283 -5.59 -0.02 8.83
CA HIS A 283 -5.79 -0.87 9.99
C HIS A 283 -6.95 -0.38 10.86
N MET A 284 -6.96 0.93 11.15
CA MET A 284 -8.05 1.59 11.87
C MET A 284 -9.37 1.50 11.12
N LEU A 285 -9.37 1.71 9.81
CA LEU A 285 -10.57 1.62 8.98
C LEU A 285 -11.12 0.19 8.93
N LEU A 286 -10.25 -0.82 8.84
CA LEU A 286 -10.65 -2.23 8.84
C LEU A 286 -11.22 -2.67 10.19
N HIS A 287 -10.74 -2.09 11.29
CA HIS A 287 -11.28 -2.30 12.64
C HIS A 287 -12.63 -1.60 12.81
N THR A 288 -12.66 -0.27 12.65
CA THR A 288 -13.82 0.57 12.96
C THR A 288 -15.02 0.31 12.04
N SER A 289 -14.78 -0.10 10.78
CA SER A 289 -15.85 -0.52 9.87
C SER A 289 -16.41 -1.91 10.17
N GLY A 290 -15.72 -2.71 11.01
CA GLY A 290 -16.04 -4.12 11.27
C GLY A 290 -15.74 -5.06 10.10
N VAL A 291 -15.20 -4.56 8.97
CA VAL A 291 -14.97 -5.37 7.76
C VAL A 291 -13.98 -6.50 8.01
N ALA A 292 -12.87 -6.26 8.72
CA ALA A 292 -11.90 -7.32 8.99
C ALA A 292 -12.51 -8.45 9.84
N ALA A 293 -13.22 -8.12 10.92
CA ALA A 293 -13.89 -9.09 11.78
C ALA A 293 -15.00 -9.86 11.05
N LYS A 294 -15.79 -9.17 10.22
CA LYS A 294 -16.81 -9.79 9.36
C LYS A 294 -16.20 -10.81 8.41
N LEU A 295 -15.18 -10.41 7.64
CA LEU A 295 -14.55 -11.28 6.64
C LEU A 295 -13.85 -12.47 7.28
N ALA A 296 -13.26 -12.29 8.47
CA ALA A 296 -12.72 -13.39 9.28
C ALA A 296 -13.80 -14.41 9.64
N ALA A 297 -14.96 -13.94 10.12
CA ALA A 297 -16.11 -14.81 10.45
C ALA A 297 -16.68 -15.53 9.22
N GLU A 298 -16.54 -14.94 8.03
CA GLU A 298 -16.91 -15.56 6.77
C GLU A 298 -15.82 -16.52 6.22
N GLY A 299 -14.71 -16.73 6.94
CA GLY A 299 -13.67 -17.71 6.59
C GLY A 299 -12.52 -17.18 5.72
N ILE A 300 -12.30 -15.87 5.68
CA ILE A 300 -11.06 -15.31 5.12
C ILE A 300 -9.91 -15.57 6.11
N GLU A 301 -8.89 -16.30 5.68
CA GLU A 301 -7.73 -16.69 6.50
C GLU A 301 -6.51 -15.78 6.29
N TYR A 302 -6.43 -15.11 5.13
CA TYR A 302 -5.34 -14.20 4.81
C TYR A 302 -5.82 -12.92 4.13
N PHE A 303 -5.19 -11.79 4.43
CA PHE A 303 -5.29 -10.55 3.67
C PHE A 303 -3.99 -10.28 2.91
N MET A 304 -4.08 -10.00 1.61
CA MET A 304 -2.97 -9.46 0.83
C MET A 304 -3.15 -7.96 0.63
N PHE A 305 -2.22 -7.17 1.16
CA PHE A 305 -2.19 -5.72 1.00
C PHE A 305 -1.33 -5.37 -0.20
N ILE A 306 -1.86 -4.55 -1.11
CA ILE A 306 -1.20 -4.08 -2.33
C ILE A 306 -1.26 -2.54 -2.42
N GLN A 307 -0.37 -1.97 -3.22
CA GLN A 307 -0.32 -0.53 -3.50
C GLN A 307 -1.01 -0.20 -4.83
N ASP A 308 -1.27 1.09 -5.06
CA ASP A 308 -2.02 1.62 -6.20
C ASP A 308 -1.51 1.20 -7.59
N THR A 309 -0.21 1.30 -7.86
CA THR A 309 0.34 1.19 -9.23
C THR A 309 1.50 0.19 -9.38
N ASN A 310 1.36 -1.01 -8.83
CA ASN A 310 2.31 -2.12 -9.02
C ASN A 310 1.65 -3.30 -9.77
N GLY A 311 1.75 -3.30 -11.10
CA GLY A 311 1.04 -4.24 -11.98
C GLY A 311 1.42 -5.71 -11.73
N PRO A 312 2.71 -6.03 -11.56
CA PRO A 312 3.16 -7.41 -11.29
C PRO A 312 2.80 -7.96 -9.90
N SER A 313 2.22 -7.17 -8.98
CA SER A 313 1.94 -7.61 -7.60
C SER A 313 1.22 -8.96 -7.50
N PHE A 314 0.24 -9.21 -8.38
CA PHE A 314 -0.51 -10.47 -8.41
C PHE A 314 0.27 -11.68 -8.94
N ASN A 315 1.38 -11.48 -9.65
CA ASN A 315 2.25 -12.59 -10.06
C ASN A 315 2.93 -13.26 -8.84
N THR A 316 3.03 -12.55 -7.73
CA THR A 316 3.58 -13.09 -6.47
C THR A 316 2.53 -13.75 -5.59
N LEU A 317 1.25 -13.42 -5.78
CA LEU A 317 0.17 -13.78 -4.85
C LEU A 317 0.12 -15.28 -4.55
N PRO A 318 0.10 -16.20 -5.54
CA PRO A 318 -0.02 -17.62 -5.24
C PRO A 318 1.16 -18.11 -4.39
N ALA A 319 2.40 -17.79 -4.79
CA ALA A 319 3.58 -18.19 -4.05
C ALA A 319 3.67 -17.53 -2.65
N ALA A 320 3.32 -16.25 -2.53
CA ALA A 320 3.38 -15.52 -1.26
C ALA A 320 2.38 -16.06 -0.22
N ILE A 321 1.15 -16.42 -0.65
CA ILE A 321 0.20 -17.11 0.21
C ILE A 321 0.74 -18.49 0.60
N GLY A 322 1.26 -19.27 -0.36
CA GLY A 322 1.83 -20.59 -0.09
C GLY A 322 3.00 -20.56 0.90
N VAL A 323 3.90 -19.59 0.78
CA VAL A 323 5.00 -19.37 1.75
C VAL A 323 4.43 -19.08 3.13
N SER A 324 3.42 -18.21 3.23
CA SER A 324 2.82 -17.80 4.50
C SER A 324 2.10 -18.95 5.20
N VAL A 325 1.42 -19.81 4.43
CA VAL A 325 0.77 -21.03 4.92
C VAL A 325 1.81 -22.03 5.43
N GLU A 326 2.76 -22.42 4.58
CA GLU A 326 3.75 -23.46 4.91
C GLU A 326 4.61 -23.07 6.13
N ASN A 327 5.00 -21.80 6.22
CA ASN A 327 5.89 -21.33 7.27
C ASN A 327 5.13 -20.81 8.51
N GLY A 328 3.80 -20.77 8.46
CA GLY A 328 2.96 -20.24 9.54
C GLY A 328 3.24 -18.77 9.85
N TYR A 329 3.46 -17.94 8.83
CA TYR A 329 3.67 -16.50 9.02
C TYR A 329 2.36 -15.78 9.34
N ASP A 330 2.38 -14.98 10.41
CA ASP A 330 1.30 -14.04 10.73
C ASP A 330 1.41 -12.75 9.93
N PHE A 331 2.63 -12.39 9.53
CA PHE A 331 2.92 -11.25 8.67
C PHE A 331 4.11 -11.59 7.76
N ASN A 332 3.92 -11.53 6.46
CA ASN A 332 4.95 -11.78 5.47
C ASN A 332 5.14 -10.54 4.60
N SER A 333 6.34 -9.94 4.68
CA SER A 333 6.72 -8.82 3.82
C SER A 333 7.30 -9.34 2.52
N LEU A 334 6.72 -8.91 1.41
CA LEU A 334 7.28 -9.19 0.09
C LEU A 334 8.39 -8.19 -0.21
N ALA A 335 9.46 -8.70 -0.78
CA ALA A 335 10.70 -7.97 -0.95
C ALA A 335 11.35 -8.28 -2.29
N ILE A 336 12.33 -7.46 -2.61
CA ILE A 336 13.24 -7.62 -3.75
C ILE A 336 14.68 -7.52 -3.29
N VAL A 337 15.61 -7.98 -4.12
CA VAL A 337 17.01 -7.60 -3.97
C VAL A 337 17.14 -6.08 -4.13
N ARG A 338 17.80 -5.46 -3.16
CA ARG A 338 17.91 -4.00 -3.05
C ARG A 338 19.35 -3.57 -3.28
N ARG A 339 19.56 -2.44 -3.95
CA ARG A 339 20.90 -1.86 -4.08
C ARG A 339 21.18 -0.92 -2.90
N PRO A 340 22.42 -0.88 -2.36
CA PRO A 340 22.78 0.13 -1.39
C PRO A 340 22.48 1.56 -1.89
N GLY A 341 21.95 2.40 -1.02
CA GLY A 341 21.53 3.77 -1.36
C GLY A 341 20.21 3.88 -2.13
N GLU A 342 19.57 2.77 -2.49
CA GLU A 342 18.22 2.80 -3.08
C GLU A 342 17.20 3.34 -2.08
N ALA A 343 16.29 4.22 -2.54
CA ALA A 343 15.27 4.88 -1.74
C ALA A 343 14.06 3.97 -1.45
N VAL A 344 14.36 2.77 -0.95
CA VAL A 344 13.43 1.72 -0.55
C VAL A 344 13.88 1.25 0.84
N GLY A 345 12.94 1.10 1.79
CA GLY A 345 13.24 0.58 3.12
C GLY A 345 13.82 -0.83 3.07
N GLY A 346 14.72 -1.15 3.99
CA GLY A 346 15.31 -2.48 4.12
C GLY A 346 14.61 -3.28 5.21
N LEU A 347 14.29 -4.54 4.92
CA LEU A 347 13.78 -5.48 5.92
C LEU A 347 14.96 -5.99 6.76
N ALA A 348 14.86 -5.80 8.07
CA ALA A 348 15.89 -6.18 9.02
C ALA A 348 15.26 -6.87 10.23
N LYS A 349 15.96 -7.87 10.77
CA LYS A 349 15.72 -8.38 12.11
C LYS A 349 16.50 -7.49 13.08
N LEU A 350 15.81 -6.80 13.99
CA LEU A 350 16.45 -5.94 14.97
C LEU A 350 16.63 -6.69 16.29
N VAL A 351 17.87 -6.80 16.76
CA VAL A 351 18.24 -7.54 17.97
C VAL A 351 18.86 -6.60 18.99
N GLY A 352 18.36 -6.59 20.21
CA GLY A 352 18.96 -5.81 21.30
C GLY A 352 17.96 -5.48 22.40
N LYS A 353 18.47 -5.04 23.56
CA LYS A 353 17.65 -4.66 24.72
C LYS A 353 16.65 -5.76 25.16
N GLY A 354 17.01 -7.03 24.99
CA GLY A 354 16.14 -8.17 25.30
C GLY A 354 14.95 -8.34 24.35
N LYS A 355 15.00 -7.72 23.17
CA LYS A 355 13.97 -7.82 22.11
C LYS A 355 14.59 -8.31 20.81
N GLU A 356 13.78 -9.02 20.05
CA GLU A 356 14.05 -9.41 18.68
C GLU A 356 12.76 -9.29 17.88
N PHE A 357 12.80 -8.58 16.76
CA PHE A 357 11.64 -8.46 15.87
C PHE A 357 12.09 -8.08 14.45
N THR A 358 11.36 -8.54 13.44
CA THR A 358 11.62 -8.25 12.03
C THR A 358 10.63 -7.20 11.53
N LEU A 359 11.14 -6.17 10.85
CA LEU A 359 10.30 -5.14 10.23
C LEU A 359 11.03 -4.40 9.11
N ASN A 360 10.31 -3.51 8.44
CA ASN A 360 10.87 -2.51 7.56
C ASN A 360 11.56 -1.39 8.35
N VAL A 361 12.81 -1.12 8.01
CA VAL A 361 13.56 0.05 8.46
C VAL A 361 13.69 0.99 7.26
N GLU A 362 13.13 2.19 7.37
CA GLU A 362 13.15 3.18 6.28
C GLU A 362 14.59 3.50 5.86
N TYR A 363 14.81 3.74 4.57
CA TYR A 363 16.16 3.93 4.01
C TYR A 363 16.96 5.05 4.68
N ASN A 364 16.26 6.10 5.15
CA ASN A 364 16.84 7.23 5.86
C ASN A 364 17.17 6.94 7.35
N GLN A 365 16.72 5.80 7.87
CA GLN A 365 17.03 5.30 9.21
C GLN A 365 18.01 4.12 9.16
N LEU A 366 17.91 3.28 8.14
CA LEU A 366 18.73 2.08 7.99
C LEU A 366 20.21 2.41 7.84
N ASP A 367 20.58 3.30 6.92
CA ASP A 367 21.99 3.64 6.69
C ASP A 367 22.65 4.23 7.96
N PRO A 368 22.06 5.24 8.65
CA PRO A 368 22.58 5.70 9.94
C PRO A 368 22.67 4.60 11.01
N LEU A 369 21.68 3.70 11.07
CA LEU A 369 21.70 2.58 12.02
C LEU A 369 22.86 1.63 11.73
N LEU A 370 23.08 1.27 10.46
CA LEU A 370 24.19 0.41 10.04
C LEU A 370 25.55 1.04 10.33
N ARG A 371 25.72 2.35 10.04
CA ARG A 371 26.93 3.12 10.39
C ARG A 371 27.26 3.07 11.86
N ALA A 372 26.23 3.14 12.70
CA ALA A 372 26.38 3.15 14.15
C ALA A 372 26.65 1.75 14.75
N THR A 373 26.32 0.66 14.07
CA THR A 373 26.24 -0.68 14.69
C THR A 373 27.00 -1.79 13.98
N ILE A 374 26.94 -1.84 12.65
CA ILE A 374 27.45 -2.98 11.85
C ILE A 374 28.68 -2.58 11.04
N ASN A 375 28.58 -1.52 10.25
CA ASN A 375 29.61 -1.12 9.31
C ASN A 375 29.66 0.41 9.20
N PRO A 376 30.78 1.09 9.52
CA PRO A 376 30.89 2.55 9.45
C PRO A 376 30.67 3.13 8.04
N GLU A 377 30.83 2.32 6.99
CA GLU A 377 30.50 2.70 5.61
C GLU A 377 28.99 2.69 5.31
N GLY A 378 28.19 2.15 6.24
CA GLY A 378 26.74 2.10 6.20
C GLY A 378 26.23 0.85 5.50
N ASP A 379 25.22 1.05 4.67
CA ASP A 379 24.69 -0.01 3.80
C ASP A 379 25.65 -0.29 2.66
N VAL A 380 26.20 -1.50 2.60
CA VAL A 380 27.18 -1.93 1.59
C VAL A 380 26.69 -3.20 0.90
N ALA A 381 27.12 -3.36 -0.34
CA ALA A 381 26.80 -4.56 -1.11
C ALA A 381 27.56 -5.78 -0.55
N ASP A 382 26.90 -6.93 -0.54
CA ASP A 382 27.53 -8.23 -0.28
C ASP A 382 28.22 -8.78 -1.55
N GLU A 383 28.68 -10.03 -1.50
CA GLU A 383 29.37 -10.71 -2.61
C GLU A 383 28.52 -10.82 -3.89
N THR A 384 27.19 -10.68 -3.78
CA THR A 384 26.25 -10.70 -4.92
C THR A 384 26.07 -9.32 -5.54
N GLY A 385 26.62 -8.26 -4.95
CA GLY A 385 26.49 -6.88 -5.42
C GLY A 385 25.22 -6.16 -4.93
N PHE A 386 24.49 -6.75 -3.98
CA PHE A 386 23.25 -6.21 -3.42
C PHE A 386 23.35 -5.99 -1.90
N SER A 387 22.47 -5.17 -1.36
CA SER A 387 22.36 -4.99 0.09
C SER A 387 21.92 -6.31 0.74
N PRO A 388 22.51 -6.71 1.88
CA PRO A 388 22.08 -7.89 2.61
C PRO A 388 20.66 -7.73 3.22
N PHE A 389 20.12 -6.52 3.24
CA PHE A 389 18.78 -6.20 3.73
C PHE A 389 17.82 -6.05 2.54
N PRO A 390 16.90 -7.01 2.32
CA PRO A 390 15.97 -6.99 1.18
C PRO A 390 15.09 -5.74 1.18
N GLY A 391 14.81 -5.20 -0.01
CA GLY A 391 13.99 -4.00 -0.17
C GLY A 391 12.51 -4.31 -0.02
N ASN A 392 11.82 -3.61 0.88
CA ASN A 392 10.39 -3.79 1.11
C ASN A 392 9.56 -3.25 -0.06
N CYS A 393 8.72 -4.10 -0.65
CA CYS A 393 7.81 -3.72 -1.74
C CYS A 393 6.50 -3.09 -1.24
N ASN A 394 6.29 -3.08 0.08
CA ASN A 394 5.04 -2.70 0.73
C ASN A 394 3.82 -3.51 0.20
N THR A 395 4.09 -4.75 -0.21
CA THR A 395 3.08 -5.78 -0.46
C THR A 395 3.18 -6.77 0.69
N LEU A 396 2.06 -7.02 1.38
CA LEU A 396 2.06 -7.71 2.66
C LEU A 396 1.03 -8.84 2.62
N VAL A 397 1.38 -10.01 3.15
CA VAL A 397 0.40 -11.07 3.45
C VAL A 397 0.25 -11.15 4.95
N ILE A 398 -0.96 -11.00 5.46
CA ILE A 398 -1.26 -10.98 6.90
C ILE A 398 -2.28 -12.07 7.22
N LYS A 399 -1.98 -12.91 8.21
CA LYS A 399 -2.91 -13.94 8.70
C LYS A 399 -4.06 -13.26 9.45
N THR A 400 -5.29 -13.51 9.00
CA THR A 400 -6.50 -12.82 9.48
C THR A 400 -6.74 -13.01 10.96
N GLU A 401 -6.49 -14.21 11.51
CA GLU A 401 -6.70 -14.53 12.92
C GLU A 401 -5.90 -13.60 13.85
N SER A 402 -4.57 -13.55 13.64
CA SER A 402 -3.68 -12.68 14.42
C SER A 402 -3.95 -11.21 14.14
N TYR A 403 -4.26 -10.87 12.89
CA TYR A 403 -4.58 -9.51 12.48
C TYR A 403 -5.79 -8.95 13.23
N VAL A 404 -6.93 -9.65 13.22
CA VAL A 404 -8.16 -9.20 13.89
C VAL A 404 -7.94 -9.09 15.40
N ARG A 405 -7.25 -10.05 16.02
CA ARG A 405 -6.90 -9.98 17.45
C ARG A 405 -6.12 -8.70 17.79
N ILE A 406 -5.13 -8.36 16.97
CA ILE A 406 -4.30 -7.16 17.16
C ILE A 406 -5.13 -5.89 16.95
N LEU A 407 -5.94 -5.84 15.89
CA LEU A 407 -6.82 -4.71 15.63
C LEU A 407 -7.77 -4.45 16.80
N GLU A 408 -8.38 -5.49 17.38
CA GLU A 408 -9.24 -5.32 18.55
C GLU A 408 -8.48 -4.83 19.77
N ALA A 409 -7.29 -5.39 20.02
CA ALA A 409 -6.45 -5.00 21.15
C ALA A 409 -5.97 -3.54 21.07
N THR A 410 -5.75 -3.02 19.85
CA THR A 410 -5.23 -1.67 19.63
C THR A 410 -6.27 -0.67 19.13
N GLN A 411 -7.52 -1.10 18.94
CA GLN A 411 -8.56 -0.31 18.26
C GLN A 411 -8.13 0.16 16.86
N GLY A 412 -7.34 -0.69 16.19
CA GLY A 412 -6.73 -0.43 14.89
C GLY A 412 -5.65 0.66 14.85
N ILE A 413 -5.27 1.22 16.01
CA ILE A 413 -4.12 2.11 16.12
C ILE A 413 -2.85 1.27 15.94
N ILE A 414 -2.00 1.71 15.03
CA ILE A 414 -0.64 1.17 14.90
C ILE A 414 0.38 2.26 15.21
N ALA A 415 1.68 1.93 15.15
CA ALA A 415 2.71 2.90 15.47
C ALA A 415 2.60 4.18 14.63
N GLU A 416 2.72 5.32 15.30
CA GLU A 416 2.75 6.65 14.70
C GLU A 416 4.14 7.28 14.87
N PHE A 417 4.48 8.20 13.97
CA PHE A 417 5.69 9.00 14.04
C PHE A 417 5.41 10.44 13.58
N VAL A 418 6.41 11.31 13.70
CA VAL A 418 6.33 12.69 13.19
C VAL A 418 7.64 13.06 12.52
N ASN A 419 7.57 13.78 11.39
CA ASN A 419 8.75 14.23 10.63
C ASN A 419 8.72 15.75 10.37
N PRO A 420 8.85 16.57 11.42
CA PRO A 420 8.81 18.03 11.28
C PRO A 420 9.99 18.51 10.42
N LYS A 421 9.70 19.44 9.49
CA LYS A 421 10.74 20.12 8.71
C LYS A 421 11.06 21.44 9.39
N TYR A 422 12.22 21.53 10.02
CA TYR A 422 12.66 22.74 10.75
C TYR A 422 13.28 23.78 9.84
N THR A 423 13.20 25.06 10.24
CA THR A 423 13.83 26.20 9.55
C THR A 423 15.34 26.08 9.52
N ASP A 424 15.91 25.56 10.60
CA ASP A 424 17.34 25.42 10.86
C ASP A 424 17.60 24.28 11.87
N GLU A 425 18.87 24.07 12.21
CA GLU A 425 19.34 22.99 13.09
C GLU A 425 18.95 23.16 14.57
N THR A 426 18.48 24.34 14.99
CA THR A 426 18.04 24.57 16.38
C THR A 426 16.75 23.82 16.72
N LYS A 427 16.02 23.37 15.69
CA LYS A 427 14.73 22.66 15.80
C LYS A 427 13.68 23.43 16.61
N THR A 428 13.68 24.75 16.53
CA THR A 428 12.76 25.62 17.28
C THR A 428 11.48 25.93 16.51
N ALA A 429 11.59 26.21 15.20
CA ALA A 429 10.45 26.56 14.34
C ALA A 429 10.33 25.63 13.13
N PHE A 430 9.08 25.34 12.73
CA PHE A 430 8.81 24.55 11.53
C PHE A 430 8.80 25.44 10.26
N LYS A 431 9.33 24.93 9.15
CA LYS A 431 9.19 25.51 7.80
C LYS A 431 7.73 25.50 7.32
N LYS A 432 6.98 24.48 7.75
CA LYS A 432 5.55 24.30 7.49
C LYS A 432 4.95 23.43 8.59
N PRO A 433 3.65 23.58 8.92
CA PRO A 433 2.99 22.71 9.88
C PRO A 433 3.21 21.23 9.57
N THR A 434 3.46 20.41 10.59
CA THR A 434 3.64 18.96 10.47
C THR A 434 2.34 18.22 10.80
N ARG A 435 2.34 16.90 10.88
CA ARG A 435 1.23 16.05 11.37
C ARG A 435 1.79 14.70 11.80
N LEU A 436 1.05 13.95 12.62
CA LEU A 436 1.37 12.55 12.87
C LEU A 436 1.25 11.74 11.58
N GLU A 437 2.10 10.74 11.43
CA GLU A 437 2.10 9.83 10.31
C GLU A 437 2.06 8.39 10.78
N THR A 438 1.42 7.51 10.00
CA THR A 438 1.40 6.08 10.24
C THR A 438 1.64 5.26 8.97
N MET A 439 2.30 4.12 9.11
CA MET A 439 2.76 3.26 8.02
C MET A 439 2.22 1.85 8.16
N MET A 440 1.50 1.35 7.14
CA MET A 440 0.87 0.02 7.19
C MET A 440 1.85 -1.14 7.44
N GLN A 441 3.10 -1.01 7.02
CA GLN A 441 4.15 -2.00 7.26
C GLN A 441 4.68 -2.02 8.70
N ASP A 442 4.26 -1.08 9.56
CA ASP A 442 4.68 -1.01 10.96
C ASP A 442 3.84 -1.89 11.90
N LEU A 443 2.82 -2.61 11.39
CA LEU A 443 2.01 -3.54 12.18
C LEU A 443 2.85 -4.54 13.02
N PRO A 444 3.99 -5.10 12.53
CA PRO A 444 4.83 -5.99 13.33
C PRO A 444 5.39 -5.38 14.63
N LYS A 445 5.39 -4.05 14.78
CA LYS A 445 5.76 -3.40 16.05
C LYS A 445 4.80 -3.72 17.20
N LEU A 446 3.60 -4.23 16.88
CA LEU A 446 2.58 -4.65 17.84
C LEU A 446 2.61 -6.16 18.12
N PHE A 447 3.46 -6.92 17.43
CA PHE A 447 3.51 -8.37 17.56
C PHE A 447 4.22 -8.76 18.87
N GLY A 448 3.72 -9.79 19.53
CA GLY A 448 4.36 -10.42 20.68
C GLY A 448 5.23 -11.59 20.25
N GLU A 449 5.67 -12.40 21.22
CA GLU A 449 6.49 -13.60 20.96
C GLU A 449 5.75 -14.70 20.20
N ALA A 450 4.41 -14.65 20.16
CA ALA A 450 3.58 -15.68 19.53
C ALA A 450 3.47 -15.49 18.01
N GLU A 451 3.57 -14.26 17.52
CA GLU A 451 3.39 -13.97 16.11
C GLU A 451 4.70 -14.09 15.32
N LYS A 452 4.62 -14.73 14.14
CA LYS A 452 5.77 -14.97 13.28
C LYS A 452 5.82 -14.01 12.11
N VAL A 453 6.93 -13.28 11.97
CA VAL A 453 7.18 -12.36 10.84
C VAL A 453 8.13 -13.01 9.85
N GLY A 454 7.73 -13.05 8.57
CA GLY A 454 8.51 -13.60 7.47
C GLY A 454 8.87 -12.56 6.41
N VAL A 455 9.89 -12.89 5.62
CA VAL A 455 10.29 -12.14 4.42
C VAL A 455 10.31 -13.08 3.22
N THR A 456 9.67 -12.70 2.12
CA THR A 456 9.72 -13.44 0.86
C THR A 456 10.30 -12.57 -0.23
N VAL A 457 11.42 -12.97 -0.81
CA VAL A 457 12.13 -12.20 -1.84
C VAL A 457 11.77 -12.72 -3.22
N PHE A 458 11.35 -11.83 -4.12
CA PHE A 458 11.03 -12.14 -5.50
C PHE A 458 11.95 -11.40 -6.47
N ASP A 459 11.95 -11.83 -7.73
CA ASP A 459 12.54 -11.04 -8.82
C ASP A 459 11.83 -9.69 -8.94
N ARG A 460 12.59 -8.63 -9.24
CA ARG A 460 12.05 -7.27 -9.27
C ARG A 460 11.00 -7.09 -10.36
N MET A 461 11.29 -7.50 -11.60
CA MET A 461 10.36 -7.35 -12.72
C MET A 461 9.10 -8.18 -12.48
N TRP A 462 9.24 -9.35 -11.85
CA TRP A 462 8.11 -10.21 -11.50
C TRP A 462 7.20 -9.66 -10.41
N SER A 463 7.70 -8.80 -9.50
CA SER A 463 6.99 -8.47 -8.26
C SER A 463 6.83 -6.98 -7.96
N PHE A 464 7.72 -6.12 -8.43
CA PHE A 464 7.82 -4.73 -7.99
C PHE A 464 8.23 -3.81 -9.14
N SER A 465 7.23 -3.33 -9.88
CA SER A 465 7.40 -2.32 -10.92
C SER A 465 6.39 -1.18 -10.74
N PRO A 466 6.65 -0.26 -9.81
CA PRO A 466 5.71 0.82 -9.48
C PRO A 466 5.74 1.95 -10.52
N ASN A 467 4.58 2.51 -10.86
CA ASN A 467 4.48 3.78 -11.59
C ASN A 467 4.29 4.96 -10.62
N LYS A 468 5.39 5.63 -10.23
CA LYS A 468 5.37 6.66 -9.17
C LYS A 468 6.11 7.96 -9.48
N ASN A 469 6.96 8.00 -10.50
CA ASN A 469 7.72 9.19 -10.89
C ASN A 469 7.22 9.74 -12.23
N ASN A 470 7.11 11.07 -12.36
CA ASN A 470 7.00 11.67 -13.69
C ASN A 470 8.26 11.39 -14.50
N VAL A 471 8.14 11.48 -15.82
CA VAL A 471 9.21 11.06 -16.74
C VAL A 471 10.52 11.85 -16.58
N VAL A 472 10.44 13.13 -16.20
CA VAL A 472 11.62 13.99 -16.00
C VAL A 472 12.41 13.53 -14.76
N ASP A 473 11.74 13.37 -13.63
CA ASP A 473 12.36 12.88 -12.40
C ASP A 473 12.88 11.44 -12.56
N ALA A 474 12.14 10.61 -13.31
CA ALA A 474 12.53 9.24 -13.62
C ALA A 474 13.82 9.19 -14.45
N ALA A 475 13.93 10.00 -15.51
CA ALA A 475 15.13 10.10 -16.32
C ALA A 475 16.34 10.58 -15.50
N ALA A 476 16.13 11.54 -14.58
CA ALA A 476 17.18 12.00 -13.66
C ALA A 476 17.65 10.89 -12.71
N LYS A 477 16.73 10.07 -12.19
CA LYS A 477 17.06 8.90 -11.35
C LYS A 477 17.85 7.85 -12.12
N VAL A 478 17.45 7.54 -13.35
CA VAL A 478 18.17 6.61 -14.24
C VAL A 478 19.58 7.12 -14.51
N ALA A 479 19.75 8.42 -14.80
CA ALA A 479 21.07 9.03 -14.99
C ALA A 479 21.96 8.94 -13.73
N ALA A 480 21.35 8.89 -12.54
CA ALA A 480 22.03 8.67 -11.26
C ALA A 480 22.20 7.18 -10.89
N GLY A 481 21.83 6.24 -11.77
CA GLY A 481 21.95 4.79 -11.56
C GLY A 481 20.83 4.15 -10.73
N GLY A 482 19.75 4.88 -10.46
CA GLY A 482 18.56 4.39 -9.75
C GLY A 482 17.45 3.89 -10.69
N PRO A 483 16.43 3.22 -10.14
CA PRO A 483 15.27 2.78 -10.92
C PRO A 483 14.42 3.98 -11.38
N ALA A 484 13.85 3.86 -12.58
CA ALA A 484 13.00 4.90 -13.16
C ALA A 484 11.64 5.01 -12.44
N ASP A 485 11.00 3.87 -12.16
CA ASP A 485 9.66 3.76 -11.58
C ASP A 485 8.63 4.70 -12.24
N ALA A 486 8.57 4.67 -13.57
CA ALA A 486 7.72 5.52 -14.41
C ALA A 486 6.80 4.67 -15.30
N SER A 487 5.80 5.31 -15.93
CA SER A 487 4.79 4.64 -16.75
C SER A 487 5.38 3.71 -17.82
N ALA A 488 6.41 4.16 -18.54
CA ALA A 488 7.05 3.38 -19.59
C ALA A 488 7.78 2.14 -19.05
N THR A 489 8.50 2.28 -17.93
CA THR A 489 9.23 1.15 -17.33
C THR A 489 8.29 0.16 -16.65
N ALA A 490 7.24 0.66 -15.99
CA ALA A 490 6.20 -0.17 -15.40
C ALA A 490 5.46 -1.03 -16.45
N GLU A 491 5.10 -0.43 -17.58
CA GLU A 491 4.53 -1.16 -18.72
C GLU A 491 5.53 -2.16 -19.33
N ASN A 492 6.82 -1.78 -19.45
CA ASN A 492 7.82 -2.68 -20.01
C ASN A 492 8.06 -3.93 -19.15
N ASP A 493 8.10 -3.77 -17.82
CA ASP A 493 8.20 -4.87 -16.87
C ASP A 493 6.93 -5.73 -16.87
N PHE A 494 5.76 -5.13 -17.09
CA PHE A 494 4.52 -5.88 -17.27
C PHE A 494 4.58 -6.84 -18.47
N TYR A 495 5.10 -6.37 -19.61
CA TYR A 495 5.40 -7.25 -20.75
C TYR A 495 6.51 -8.27 -20.43
N GLY A 496 7.51 -7.86 -19.66
CA GLY A 496 8.61 -8.70 -19.20
C GLY A 496 8.14 -9.89 -18.36
N ALA A 497 7.17 -9.68 -17.46
CA ALA A 497 6.52 -10.76 -16.72
C ALA A 497 5.83 -11.77 -17.66
N GLY A 498 5.15 -11.30 -18.72
CA GLY A 498 4.60 -12.16 -19.76
C GLY A 498 5.67 -12.99 -20.47
N ARG A 499 6.78 -12.36 -20.89
CA ARG A 499 7.94 -13.04 -21.49
C ARG A 499 8.55 -14.08 -20.56
N ALA A 500 8.69 -13.76 -19.27
CA ALA A 500 9.21 -14.68 -18.27
C ALA A 500 8.35 -15.94 -18.14
N ARG A 501 7.02 -15.79 -18.19
CA ARG A 501 6.08 -16.93 -18.16
C ARG A 501 6.16 -17.78 -19.43
N LEU A 502 6.31 -17.18 -20.62
CA LEU A 502 6.55 -17.94 -21.86
C LEU A 502 7.84 -18.76 -21.80
N LYS A 503 8.94 -18.15 -21.31
CA LYS A 503 10.23 -18.86 -21.13
C LYS A 503 10.10 -20.01 -20.14
N ALA A 504 9.40 -19.80 -19.01
CA ALA A 504 9.15 -20.84 -18.02
C ALA A 504 8.34 -22.02 -18.61
N ALA A 505 7.46 -21.73 -19.57
CA ALA A 505 6.70 -22.73 -20.32
C ALA A 505 7.49 -23.40 -21.47
N GLY A 506 8.75 -23.03 -21.69
CA GLY A 506 9.62 -23.63 -22.70
C GLY A 506 9.55 -22.99 -24.10
N MET A 507 8.79 -21.90 -24.27
CA MET A 507 8.73 -21.17 -25.53
C MET A 507 10.02 -20.36 -25.74
N LYS A 508 10.54 -20.34 -26.97
CA LYS A 508 11.74 -19.55 -27.31
C LYS A 508 11.37 -18.08 -27.45
N VAL A 509 11.86 -17.24 -26.55
CA VAL A 509 11.61 -15.79 -26.56
C VAL A 509 12.88 -15.06 -26.97
N LYS A 510 12.85 -14.34 -28.10
CA LYS A 510 13.93 -13.44 -28.50
C LYS A 510 13.70 -12.08 -27.83
N GLU A 511 14.64 -11.65 -26.99
CA GLU A 511 14.59 -10.31 -26.39
C GLU A 511 14.97 -9.25 -27.42
N GLY A 512 14.38 -8.07 -27.28
CA GLY A 512 14.74 -6.89 -28.07
C GLY A 512 15.84 -6.08 -27.41
N GLU A 513 16.26 -5.02 -28.10
CA GLU A 513 17.26 -4.07 -27.58
C GLU A 513 16.63 -3.13 -26.55
N GLU A 514 17.44 -2.67 -25.59
CA GLU A 514 17.03 -1.59 -24.70
C GLU A 514 17.24 -0.24 -25.40
N ILE A 515 16.16 0.54 -25.51
CA ILE A 515 16.16 1.92 -25.99
C ILE A 515 15.85 2.88 -24.84
N LYS A 516 15.93 4.18 -25.09
CA LYS A 516 15.45 5.20 -24.16
C LYS A 516 14.26 5.94 -24.75
N LEU A 517 13.12 5.85 -24.09
CA LEU A 517 11.94 6.67 -24.37
C LEU A 517 11.91 7.80 -23.34
N LEU A 518 11.99 9.06 -23.79
CA LEU A 518 12.05 10.23 -22.91
C LEU A 518 13.11 10.13 -21.79
N GLY A 519 14.23 9.45 -22.06
CA GLY A 519 15.34 9.29 -21.12
C GLY A 519 15.20 8.11 -20.13
N VAL A 520 14.08 7.38 -20.13
CA VAL A 520 13.88 6.16 -19.32
C VAL A 520 14.08 4.89 -20.17
N PRO A 521 14.61 3.80 -19.61
CA PRO A 521 14.88 2.57 -20.36
C PRO A 521 13.59 1.88 -20.81
N PHE A 522 13.61 1.27 -21.99
CA PHE A 522 12.50 0.47 -22.50
C PHE A 522 13.05 -0.65 -23.39
N THR A 523 12.77 -1.91 -23.06
CA THR A 523 13.16 -3.05 -23.91
C THR A 523 12.16 -3.20 -25.04
N THR A 524 12.59 -3.10 -26.30
CA THR A 524 11.72 -3.22 -27.49
C THR A 524 11.16 -4.62 -27.71
N GLY A 525 11.59 -5.57 -26.89
CA GLY A 525 11.24 -6.98 -26.87
C GLY A 525 9.74 -7.28 -26.94
N PRO A 526 9.38 -8.57 -27.06
CA PRO A 526 8.02 -8.93 -27.40
C PRO A 526 7.03 -8.47 -26.33
N LYS A 527 5.90 -7.95 -26.79
CA LYS A 527 4.85 -7.40 -25.94
C LYS A 527 3.90 -8.53 -25.63
N VAL A 528 4.11 -9.14 -24.46
CA VAL A 528 3.40 -10.35 -24.07
C VAL A 528 2.46 -10.02 -22.93
N ILE A 529 1.16 -10.12 -23.19
CA ILE A 529 0.12 -9.94 -22.19
C ILE A 529 -0.62 -11.28 -22.03
N LEU A 530 -0.35 -11.97 -20.92
CA LEU A 530 -1.05 -13.18 -20.54
C LEU A 530 -2.04 -12.83 -19.43
N ARG A 531 -3.32 -12.65 -19.79
CA ARG A 531 -4.34 -12.23 -18.81
C ARG A 531 -4.49 -13.29 -17.70
N PRO A 532 -4.88 -12.91 -16.48
CA PRO A 532 -5.07 -13.86 -15.37
C PRO A 532 -6.07 -15.00 -15.69
N SER A 533 -7.06 -14.74 -16.56
CA SER A 533 -7.97 -15.78 -17.07
C SER A 533 -7.25 -16.87 -17.86
N PHE A 534 -6.15 -16.54 -18.56
CA PHE A 534 -5.30 -17.50 -19.25
C PHE A 534 -4.43 -18.29 -18.26
N ALA A 535 -3.65 -17.62 -17.42
CA ALA A 535 -2.82 -18.31 -16.42
C ALA A 535 -2.57 -17.41 -15.20
N MET A 536 -2.55 -18.01 -14.02
CA MET A 536 -2.11 -17.36 -12.77
C MET A 536 -0.85 -18.00 -12.20
N THR A 537 -0.59 -19.27 -12.49
CA THR A 537 0.61 -19.99 -12.03
C THR A 537 1.53 -20.36 -13.19
N LEU A 538 2.80 -20.65 -12.88
CA LEU A 538 3.76 -21.18 -13.85
C LEU A 538 3.33 -22.54 -14.40
N GLU A 539 2.78 -23.40 -13.53
CA GLU A 539 2.26 -24.73 -13.90
C GLU A 539 1.15 -24.62 -14.97
N GLU A 540 0.21 -23.68 -14.79
CA GLU A 540 -0.84 -23.44 -15.79
C GLU A 540 -0.27 -22.99 -17.13
N GLY A 541 0.74 -22.12 -17.11
CA GLY A 541 1.47 -21.70 -18.31
C GLY A 541 2.11 -22.88 -19.03
N ARG A 542 2.88 -23.72 -18.31
CA ARG A 542 3.53 -24.93 -18.85
C ARG A 542 2.53 -25.92 -19.43
N ARG A 543 1.36 -26.08 -18.82
CA ARG A 543 0.33 -27.00 -19.32
C ARG A 543 -0.31 -26.51 -20.61
N LYS A 544 -0.44 -25.19 -20.78
CA LYS A 544 -1.16 -24.59 -21.91
C LYS A 544 -0.27 -24.27 -23.11
N ILE A 545 1.04 -24.24 -22.93
CA ILE A 545 1.99 -23.85 -23.97
C ILE A 545 2.91 -25.02 -24.26
N SER A 546 2.97 -25.43 -25.53
CA SER A 546 3.87 -26.47 -26.00
C SER A 546 4.71 -25.95 -27.16
N GLY A 547 6.02 -25.86 -26.96
CA GLY A 547 6.96 -25.40 -27.99
C GLY A 547 6.75 -23.96 -28.44
N GLY A 548 7.12 -23.67 -29.70
CA GLY A 548 6.95 -22.36 -30.33
C GLY A 548 8.09 -21.35 -30.12
N SER A 549 7.98 -20.21 -30.82
CA SER A 549 8.90 -19.08 -30.69
C SER A 549 8.23 -17.73 -30.94
N ILE A 550 8.77 -16.68 -30.32
CA ILE A 550 8.31 -15.29 -30.47
C ILE A 550 9.52 -14.37 -30.72
N SER A 551 9.44 -13.59 -31.79
CA SER A 551 10.45 -12.59 -32.17
C SER A 551 10.41 -11.35 -31.28
N ASP A 552 11.47 -10.55 -31.39
CA ASP A 552 11.74 -9.37 -30.57
C ASP A 552 10.73 -8.24 -30.73
N GLU A 553 10.11 -8.08 -31.89
CA GLU A 553 9.10 -7.02 -32.11
C GLU A 553 7.65 -7.52 -32.04
N ALA A 554 7.43 -8.83 -31.86
CA ALA A 554 6.10 -9.43 -31.89
C ALA A 554 5.24 -9.06 -30.67
N THR A 555 3.93 -9.22 -30.83
CA THR A 555 2.93 -8.99 -29.79
C THR A 555 2.05 -10.22 -29.64
N LEU A 556 1.87 -10.69 -28.41
CA LEU A 556 1.01 -11.81 -28.06
C LEU A 556 0.10 -11.42 -26.90
N ILE A 557 -1.21 -11.50 -27.11
CA ILE A 557 -2.22 -11.21 -26.08
C ILE A 557 -3.18 -12.39 -25.97
N LEU A 558 -3.27 -13.00 -24.80
CA LEU A 558 -4.13 -14.14 -24.53
C LEU A 558 -5.08 -13.87 -23.37
N GLU A 559 -6.39 -14.04 -23.62
CA GLU A 559 -7.46 -13.84 -22.65
C GLU A 559 -8.44 -15.01 -22.71
N GLY A 560 -8.51 -15.84 -21.67
CA GLY A 560 -9.46 -16.95 -21.61
C GLY A 560 -8.86 -18.26 -21.11
N SER A 561 -9.65 -19.00 -20.35
CA SER A 561 -9.19 -20.20 -19.64
C SER A 561 -9.03 -21.43 -20.55
N GLY A 562 -9.70 -21.48 -21.70
CA GLY A 562 -9.65 -22.61 -22.63
C GLY A 562 -8.66 -22.49 -23.78
N ILE A 563 -7.79 -21.47 -23.78
CA ILE A 563 -6.77 -21.30 -24.83
C ILE A 563 -5.56 -22.21 -24.58
N THR A 564 -5.05 -22.88 -25.62
CA THR A 564 -3.77 -23.59 -25.65
C THR A 564 -2.94 -23.19 -26.87
N LEU A 565 -1.61 -23.19 -26.73
CA LEU A 565 -0.65 -22.95 -27.80
C LEU A 565 0.12 -24.24 -28.14
N GLU A 566 0.13 -24.61 -29.42
CA GLU A 566 0.83 -25.76 -29.96
C GLU A 566 1.78 -25.31 -31.07
N ASP A 567 3.08 -25.25 -30.77
CA ASP A 567 4.15 -24.84 -31.70
C ASP A 567 3.85 -23.52 -32.44
N VAL A 568 3.33 -22.53 -31.71
CA VAL A 568 3.03 -21.19 -32.26
C VAL A 568 4.33 -20.43 -32.55
N GLU A 569 4.45 -19.90 -33.76
CA GLU A 569 5.61 -19.14 -34.20
C GLU A 569 5.21 -17.72 -34.62
N LEU A 570 5.61 -16.72 -33.85
CA LEU A 570 5.39 -15.31 -34.17
C LEU A 570 6.69 -14.70 -34.69
N SER A 571 6.70 -14.34 -35.98
CA SER A 571 7.89 -13.83 -36.68
C SER A 571 7.86 -12.32 -36.88
N GLY A 572 9.01 -11.67 -36.92
CA GLY A 572 9.12 -10.23 -37.19
C GLY A 572 8.32 -9.38 -36.19
N LYS A 573 7.36 -8.61 -36.69
CA LYS A 573 6.49 -7.72 -35.91
C LYS A 573 5.11 -8.29 -35.62
N SER A 574 4.90 -9.58 -35.91
CA SER A 574 3.57 -10.18 -35.90
C SER A 574 2.81 -9.95 -34.59
N GLY A 575 1.56 -9.52 -34.73
CA GLY A 575 0.61 -9.39 -33.64
C GLY A 575 -0.42 -10.51 -33.68
N LEU A 576 -0.63 -11.15 -32.54
CA LEU A 576 -1.67 -12.15 -32.33
C LEU A 576 -2.42 -11.88 -31.03
N VAL A 577 -3.72 -11.66 -31.14
CA VAL A 577 -4.64 -11.48 -30.00
C VAL A 577 -5.68 -12.59 -30.05
N VAL A 578 -5.82 -13.35 -28.98
CA VAL A 578 -6.81 -14.43 -28.88
C VAL A 578 -7.61 -14.26 -27.60
N LYS A 579 -8.92 -14.08 -27.75
CA LYS A 579 -9.89 -13.93 -26.66
C LYS A 579 -10.91 -15.05 -26.70
N ALA A 580 -11.11 -15.75 -25.60
CA ALA A 580 -12.02 -16.88 -25.50
C ALA A 580 -12.93 -16.71 -24.26
N CYS A 581 -14.25 -16.75 -24.50
CA CYS A 581 -15.22 -16.75 -23.41
C CYS A 581 -15.20 -18.07 -22.62
N ASP A 582 -15.91 -18.11 -21.49
CA ASP A 582 -16.06 -19.31 -20.70
C ASP A 582 -16.69 -20.45 -21.52
N GLY A 583 -16.03 -21.62 -21.51
CA GLY A 583 -16.46 -22.80 -22.26
C GLY A 583 -15.95 -22.88 -23.70
N ALA A 584 -15.29 -21.84 -24.22
CA ALA A 584 -14.57 -21.92 -25.49
C ALA A 584 -13.19 -22.58 -25.28
N LYS A 585 -12.92 -23.66 -26.01
CA LYS A 585 -11.60 -24.31 -26.10
C LYS A 585 -10.96 -23.91 -27.42
N VAL A 586 -9.81 -23.25 -27.37
CA VAL A 586 -9.16 -22.69 -28.56
C VAL A 586 -7.73 -23.23 -28.64
N THR A 587 -7.47 -24.08 -29.63
CA THR A 587 -6.11 -24.50 -29.96
C THR A 587 -5.52 -23.55 -30.99
N VAL A 588 -4.41 -22.91 -30.65
CA VAL A 588 -3.67 -22.00 -31.54
C VAL A 588 -2.38 -22.68 -31.97
N LYS A 589 -2.09 -22.72 -33.28
CA LYS A 589 -0.89 -23.40 -33.80
C LYS A 589 -0.42 -22.80 -35.12
N GLY A 590 0.83 -23.09 -35.48
CA GLY A 590 1.42 -22.67 -36.74
C GLY A 590 2.14 -21.33 -36.68
N LYS A 591 2.55 -20.84 -37.85
CA LYS A 591 3.39 -19.65 -38.00
C LYS A 591 2.55 -18.46 -38.43
N PHE A 592 2.62 -17.38 -37.66
CA PHE A 592 1.92 -16.14 -37.91
C PHE A 592 2.90 -15.08 -38.45
N GLU A 593 2.52 -14.42 -39.54
CA GLU A 593 3.28 -13.35 -40.18
C GLU A 593 2.33 -12.20 -40.58
N ASN A 594 2.45 -11.06 -39.90
CA ASN A 594 1.68 -9.85 -40.17
C ASN A 594 2.41 -8.60 -39.63
N ASP A 595 1.86 -7.41 -39.92
CA ASP A 595 2.48 -6.13 -39.54
C ASP A 595 2.23 -5.73 -38.06
N GLY A 596 1.36 -6.49 -37.36
CA GLY A 596 1.18 -6.42 -35.91
C GLY A 596 0.90 -5.04 -35.34
N PHE A 597 1.66 -4.67 -34.31
CA PHE A 597 1.55 -3.39 -33.63
C PHE A 597 2.86 -2.59 -33.76
N GLU A 598 2.73 -1.29 -34.00
CA GLU A 598 3.86 -0.36 -34.11
C GLU A 598 3.89 0.57 -32.91
N LEU A 599 5.06 0.73 -32.28
CA LEU A 599 5.27 1.76 -31.27
C LEU A 599 5.39 3.11 -31.96
N VAL A 600 4.53 4.06 -31.58
CA VAL A 600 4.53 5.43 -32.09
C VAL A 600 4.86 6.37 -30.95
N GLU A 601 6.02 7.02 -31.03
CA GLU A 601 6.40 8.09 -30.10
C GLU A 601 5.47 9.30 -30.28
N LEU A 602 5.10 9.93 -29.18
CA LEU A 602 4.19 11.07 -29.17
C LEU A 602 4.98 12.36 -29.02
N ASP A 603 4.63 13.35 -29.85
CA ASP A 603 5.15 14.70 -29.69
C ASP A 603 4.74 15.31 -28.34
N ALA A 604 5.58 16.19 -27.80
CA ALA A 604 5.35 16.79 -26.48
C ALA A 604 4.06 17.64 -26.41
N ASP A 605 3.61 18.17 -27.56
CA ASP A 605 2.40 18.96 -27.74
C ASP A 605 1.21 18.14 -28.27
N ALA A 606 1.33 16.81 -28.37
CA ALA A 606 0.25 15.96 -28.85
C ALA A 606 -1.01 16.08 -27.97
N GLU A 607 -2.17 16.28 -28.61
CA GLU A 607 -3.49 16.30 -27.97
C GLU A 607 -4.01 14.88 -27.70
N VAL A 608 -3.31 14.16 -26.81
CA VAL A 608 -3.66 12.81 -26.36
C VAL A 608 -4.10 12.78 -24.88
N PRO A 609 -4.80 11.71 -24.43
CA PRO A 609 -5.07 11.48 -23.02
C PRO A 609 -3.82 11.56 -22.14
N GLU A 610 -3.99 12.03 -20.90
CA GLU A 610 -2.87 12.25 -19.97
C GLU A 610 -2.08 10.97 -19.65
N TYR A 611 -2.73 9.80 -19.60
CA TYR A 611 -2.04 8.53 -19.35
C TYR A 611 -1.09 8.12 -20.50
N LEU A 612 -1.25 8.69 -21.70
CA LEU A 612 -0.31 8.56 -22.83
C LEU A 612 0.80 9.63 -22.75
N LYS A 613 0.47 10.85 -22.32
CA LYS A 613 1.46 11.93 -22.13
C LYS A 613 2.54 11.55 -21.12
N ILE A 614 2.16 10.91 -20.01
CA ILE A 614 3.11 10.51 -18.95
C ILE A 614 4.05 9.36 -19.36
N ARG A 615 3.86 8.74 -20.53
CA ARG A 615 4.75 7.70 -21.09
C ARG A 615 5.44 8.13 -22.39
N GLY A 616 4.82 9.00 -23.18
CA GLY A 616 5.41 9.56 -24.41
C GLY A 616 5.28 8.68 -25.65
N TYR A 617 4.44 7.66 -25.64
CA TYR A 617 4.19 6.79 -26.79
C TYR A 617 2.81 6.13 -26.72
N THR A 618 2.40 5.55 -27.84
CA THR A 618 1.26 4.63 -27.97
C THR A 618 1.61 3.46 -28.89
N PHE A 619 0.70 2.48 -29.04
CA PHE A 619 0.82 1.42 -30.04
C PHE A 619 -0.30 1.55 -31.09
N GLU A 620 0.07 1.55 -32.37
CA GLU A 620 -0.88 1.52 -33.48
C GLU A 620 -1.00 0.11 -34.05
N ASN A 621 -2.24 -0.39 -34.20
CA ASN A 621 -2.48 -1.65 -34.89
C ASN A 621 -2.28 -1.49 -36.40
N ARG A 622 -1.26 -2.15 -36.95
CA ARG A 622 -0.87 -2.14 -38.38
C ARG A 622 -1.33 -3.37 -39.14
N GLY A 623 -2.02 -4.30 -38.49
CA GLY A 623 -2.47 -5.54 -39.12
C GLY A 623 -2.38 -6.77 -38.21
N ALA A 624 -2.39 -6.58 -36.89
CA ALA A 624 -2.43 -7.68 -35.94
C ALA A 624 -3.66 -8.56 -36.19
N GLN A 625 -3.46 -9.88 -36.12
CA GLN A 625 -4.57 -10.82 -36.19
C GLN A 625 -5.27 -10.92 -34.84
N ILE A 626 -6.58 -10.71 -34.84
CA ILE A 626 -7.41 -10.67 -33.63
C ILE A 626 -8.53 -11.70 -33.78
N PHE A 627 -8.56 -12.68 -32.88
CA PHE A 627 -9.58 -13.71 -32.81
C PHE A 627 -10.37 -13.56 -31.50
N SER A 628 -11.70 -13.44 -31.61
CA SER A 628 -12.60 -13.32 -30.46
C SER A 628 -13.69 -14.38 -30.55
N PHE A 629 -13.67 -15.32 -29.60
CA PHE A 629 -14.63 -16.42 -29.49
C PHE A 629 -15.64 -16.08 -28.38
N THR A 630 -16.82 -15.65 -28.79
CA THR A 630 -17.89 -15.19 -27.89
C THR A 630 -18.88 -16.29 -27.52
N GLU A 631 -18.78 -17.47 -28.14
CA GLU A 631 -19.64 -18.62 -27.87
C GLU A 631 -18.79 -19.80 -27.37
N PRO A 632 -19.32 -20.63 -26.44
CA PRO A 632 -18.69 -21.88 -26.07
C PRO A 632 -18.56 -22.83 -27.27
N GLY A 633 -17.46 -23.56 -27.36
CA GLY A 633 -17.19 -24.42 -28.50
C GLY A 633 -15.75 -24.89 -28.57
N GLU A 634 -15.43 -25.71 -29.56
CA GLU A 634 -14.06 -26.11 -29.88
C GLU A 634 -13.62 -25.40 -31.15
N TYR A 635 -12.51 -24.67 -31.06
CA TYR A 635 -11.99 -23.83 -32.13
C TYR A 635 -10.51 -24.14 -32.36
N VAL A 636 -10.09 -23.95 -33.61
CA VAL A 636 -8.69 -24.05 -34.01
C VAL A 636 -8.32 -22.77 -34.76
N VAL A 637 -7.24 -22.13 -34.35
CA VAL A 637 -6.61 -21.00 -35.05
C VAL A 637 -5.31 -21.50 -35.64
N GLU A 638 -5.19 -21.45 -36.96
CA GLU A 638 -3.99 -21.83 -37.71
C GLU A 638 -3.38 -20.59 -38.36
N GLY A 639 -2.07 -20.40 -38.19
CA GLY A 639 -1.30 -19.27 -38.72
C GLY A 639 -0.91 -19.38 -40.19
#